data_AF-A0A1F8DYF3-F1
#
_entry.id   AF-A0A1F8DYF3-F1
#
_cell.length_a   1.000
_cell.length_b   1.000
_cell.length_c   1.000
_cell.angle_alpha   90.00
_cell.angle_beta   90.00
_cell.angle_gamma   90.00
#
_symmetry.space_group_name_H-M   'P 1'
#
loop_
_entity.id
_entity.type
_entity.pdbx_description
1 polymer ?
#
loop_
_entity_poly.entity_id
_entity_poly.type
_entity_poly.pdbx_seq_one_letter_code
_entity_poly.pdbx_strand_id
1 'polypeptide(L)'
;MRYKHAHFIAIFVCVLFSASIAGVLLTMYAPDISAARALPIRGIVLTIGGNNITQETLDFIRYDLKNEGVNTIVFNIGYHYPYLSHPDISESIKPTLSQTQQLVAVCHEAGMNCIPGMQLLTHQSYTNYIPGLLRVYPQFDANPGRPVSETRSYNPYYPGIHDVVFDLVDELISVFGATDFLAGFDEVRAFPELATPQYPATPYYNGQPWSEVYAYEYEIIRQHLASKGVKMWIWGDELLKYDDWVERDSQGNPTWPSTEIQYESDVGTGYRLTSPAINAISRDNVMIADWHYYVNPATPEYFASKGFDVVSAPWTKKDVALGELNRHINANSSISPHMKGILQTTWVDVGDFIKAYKYGDGAPLPSSIYAEETICYQGVCFSGYALNSANAFKAIMATIRSSGTPSPSPSNLPPSVSIGSPSNNSSHTAGLPLTVFASASDSDGSITKVEFFRGTTKLGEDTAAPYQYTWSNPPAGSYVLTAKATDNQNFQTTSVSVTIAVTSVQTTSSPIPQENVFGLVSGNSTYMQHANALQAMRFQNTVGNGILTKLELLVDDATPSGMVRMGVYADANGVPGDLLLDAGEATVSNGWVSAPSVLSLQNSYYWIAYILQHDNGIRYQTDRPANSHRWADNSMYGVLPMKYPSGSGVGFNTNQYTMKATVVLSMTPTPSATVIPPPSPTPTQTSTNTGGGGGGGSGGGGGGSTIRRSPSPRPSPTSTTQSPTSDSLNPLSDLQSRIQTLFSILQSLFLKVAQQKALQTAPILTTPSTSSGQAIDPCPNGICSVSGGDIFAPSLPTTHPPAGGPLPTTFSRNLTIGSQGEDVRQLQLYLNQKGFLVATSGAGSPGNEIALFGQRTQQALARFQQANNINPPQGYFGPLTREYISRNR
;
A
#
# COMPACT_ATOMS: atom_id res chain seq x y z
N MET A 1 -21.78 -19.86 -78.55
CA MET A 1 -21.45 -18.95 -77.42
C MET A 1 -22.50 -18.94 -76.30
N ARG A 2 -23.81 -18.82 -76.57
CA ARG A 2 -24.85 -18.60 -75.52
C ARG A 2 -24.85 -19.58 -74.32
N TYR A 3 -24.57 -20.87 -74.51
CA TYR A 3 -24.58 -21.87 -73.42
C TYR A 3 -23.51 -21.71 -72.33
N LYS A 4 -22.35 -21.10 -72.62
CA LYS A 4 -21.27 -20.93 -71.62
C LYS A 4 -21.54 -19.77 -70.66
N HIS A 5 -22.18 -18.70 -71.11
CA HIS A 5 -22.56 -17.57 -70.24
C HIS A 5 -23.66 -17.95 -69.25
N ALA A 6 -24.66 -18.74 -69.68
CA ALA A 6 -25.74 -19.20 -68.80
C ALA A 6 -25.20 -20.02 -67.61
N HIS A 7 -24.23 -20.92 -67.85
CA HIS A 7 -23.59 -21.68 -66.77
C HIS A 7 -22.75 -20.81 -65.84
N PHE A 8 -21.99 -19.84 -66.38
CA PHE A 8 -21.19 -18.94 -65.55
C PHE A 8 -22.07 -18.06 -64.65
N ILE A 9 -23.17 -17.52 -65.18
CA ILE A 9 -24.13 -16.73 -64.42
C ILE A 9 -24.85 -17.61 -63.39
N ALA A 10 -25.27 -18.82 -63.74
CA ALA A 10 -25.90 -19.74 -62.80
C ALA A 10 -24.96 -20.13 -61.64
N ILE A 11 -23.69 -20.41 -61.92
CA ILE A 11 -22.69 -20.70 -60.88
C ILE A 11 -22.43 -19.46 -60.02
N PHE A 12 -22.28 -18.28 -60.61
CA PHE A 12 -22.02 -17.05 -59.87
C PHE A 12 -23.21 -16.64 -58.99
N VAL A 13 -24.45 -16.79 -59.50
CA VAL A 13 -25.67 -16.59 -58.70
C VAL A 13 -25.78 -17.63 -57.59
N CYS A 14 -25.53 -18.92 -57.86
CA CYS A 14 -25.54 -19.94 -56.80
C CYS A 14 -24.47 -19.71 -55.73
N VAL A 15 -23.28 -19.23 -56.09
CA VAL A 15 -22.21 -18.86 -55.13
C VAL A 15 -22.59 -17.62 -54.32
N LEU A 16 -23.21 -16.61 -54.92
CA LEU A 16 -23.71 -15.44 -54.19
C LEU A 16 -24.90 -15.78 -53.30
N PHE A 17 -25.81 -16.65 -53.73
CA PHE A 17 -26.95 -17.10 -52.92
C PHE A 17 -26.51 -18.01 -51.77
N SER A 18 -25.54 -18.90 -51.99
CA SER A 18 -24.98 -19.73 -50.92
C SER A 18 -24.10 -18.93 -49.96
N ALA A 19 -23.38 -17.90 -50.43
CA ALA A 19 -22.68 -16.96 -49.56
C ALA A 19 -23.65 -16.09 -48.74
N SER A 20 -24.79 -15.68 -49.33
CA SER A 20 -25.84 -14.93 -48.62
C SER A 20 -26.54 -15.79 -47.57
N ILE A 21 -26.92 -17.02 -47.91
CA ILE A 21 -27.53 -17.98 -46.98
C ILE A 21 -26.52 -18.42 -45.92
N ALA A 22 -25.24 -18.61 -46.26
CA ALA A 22 -24.19 -18.85 -45.28
C ALA A 22 -23.99 -17.65 -44.35
N GLY A 23 -24.02 -16.41 -44.86
CA GLY A 23 -23.94 -15.20 -44.03
C GLY A 23 -25.12 -15.06 -43.06
N VAL A 24 -26.34 -15.37 -43.50
CA VAL A 24 -27.54 -15.35 -42.64
C VAL A 24 -27.55 -16.54 -41.66
N LEU A 25 -27.10 -17.73 -42.07
CA LEU A 25 -26.93 -18.85 -41.14
C LEU A 25 -25.76 -18.62 -40.16
N LEU A 26 -24.73 -17.87 -40.53
CA LEU A 26 -23.64 -17.50 -39.62
C LEU A 26 -24.04 -16.37 -38.64
N THR A 27 -25.16 -15.67 -38.87
CA THR A 27 -25.75 -14.73 -37.89
C THR A 27 -26.95 -15.28 -37.14
N MET A 28 -27.57 -16.38 -37.60
CA MET A 28 -28.66 -17.09 -36.91
C MET A 28 -28.24 -18.40 -36.22
N TYR A 29 -27.09 -18.97 -36.60
CA TYR A 29 -26.57 -20.26 -36.13
C TYR A 29 -25.04 -20.30 -35.95
N ALA A 30 -24.34 -19.15 -35.99
CA ALA A 30 -23.22 -19.06 -35.05
C ALA A 30 -23.81 -19.24 -33.63
N PRO A 31 -23.13 -19.93 -32.70
CA PRO A 31 -23.35 -19.60 -31.31
C PRO A 31 -23.08 -18.11 -31.12
N ASP A 32 -23.61 -17.49 -30.07
CA ASP A 32 -22.91 -16.32 -29.53
C ASP A 32 -21.48 -16.76 -29.23
N ILE A 33 -20.55 -16.38 -30.10
CA ILE A 33 -19.12 -16.29 -29.74
C ILE A 33 -19.03 -15.07 -28.84
N SER A 34 -19.59 -15.24 -27.64
CA SER A 34 -19.32 -14.43 -26.48
C SER A 34 -17.82 -14.27 -26.42
N ALA A 35 -17.34 -13.04 -26.62
CA ALA A 35 -15.92 -12.75 -26.57
C ALA A 35 -15.42 -13.26 -25.21
N ALA A 36 -14.63 -14.34 -25.24
CA ALA A 36 -14.51 -15.28 -24.12
C ALA A 36 -14.26 -14.49 -22.82
N ARG A 37 -15.18 -14.59 -21.87
CA ARG A 37 -15.38 -13.52 -20.88
C ARG A 37 -14.08 -13.16 -20.16
N ALA A 38 -13.58 -11.95 -20.43
CA ALA A 38 -12.32 -11.48 -19.86
C ALA A 38 -12.36 -11.57 -18.33
N LEU A 39 -11.43 -12.31 -17.75
CA LEU A 39 -11.27 -12.43 -16.29
C LEU A 39 -10.62 -11.14 -15.77
N PRO A 40 -11.34 -10.28 -15.03
CA PRO A 40 -10.83 -8.97 -14.63
C PRO A 40 -9.58 -9.06 -13.77
N ILE A 41 -9.48 -10.08 -12.90
CA ILE A 41 -8.39 -10.26 -11.94
C ILE A 41 -7.70 -11.61 -12.17
N ARG A 42 -6.38 -11.51 -12.37
CA ARG A 42 -5.43 -12.62 -12.51
C ARG A 42 -4.31 -12.32 -11.51
N GLY A 43 -4.62 -12.61 -10.26
CA GLY A 43 -3.88 -12.13 -9.11
C GLY A 43 -2.99 -13.19 -8.45
N ILE A 44 -2.03 -12.72 -7.66
CA ILE A 44 -1.19 -13.55 -6.80
C ILE A 44 -0.97 -12.85 -5.43
N VAL A 45 -0.92 -13.63 -4.35
CA VAL A 45 -0.50 -13.15 -3.02
C VAL A 45 0.99 -13.44 -2.84
N LEU A 46 1.80 -12.45 -2.50
CA LEU A 46 3.22 -12.60 -2.18
C LEU A 46 3.48 -12.17 -0.73
N THR A 47 4.09 -13.06 0.07
CA THR A 47 4.49 -12.75 1.45
C THR A 47 5.87 -12.10 1.49
N ILE A 48 5.96 -10.91 2.06
CA ILE A 48 7.20 -10.11 2.14
C ILE A 48 7.78 -10.21 3.57
N GLY A 49 8.18 -11.41 3.97
CA GLY A 49 8.63 -11.72 5.34
C GLY A 49 10.15 -11.63 5.58
N GLY A 50 10.94 -11.30 4.56
CA GLY A 50 12.41 -11.34 4.60
C GLY A 50 13.11 -10.02 4.93
N ASN A 51 14.37 -10.10 5.39
CA ASN A 51 15.23 -8.94 5.67
C ASN A 51 15.63 -8.11 4.44
N ASN A 52 15.38 -8.60 3.21
CA ASN A 52 15.67 -7.86 1.97
C ASN A 52 14.68 -8.25 0.87
N ILE A 53 14.03 -7.25 0.27
CA ILE A 53 13.52 -7.35 -1.09
C ILE A 53 14.75 -7.36 -2.01
N THR A 54 14.86 -8.35 -2.89
CA THR A 54 16.04 -8.57 -3.73
C THR A 54 15.81 -8.05 -5.15
N GLN A 55 16.88 -7.81 -5.91
CA GLN A 55 16.76 -7.48 -7.34
C GLN A 55 16.03 -8.59 -8.11
N GLU A 56 16.22 -9.86 -7.74
CA GLU A 56 15.47 -10.98 -8.31
C GLU A 56 13.96 -10.89 -7.99
N THR A 57 13.57 -10.41 -6.81
CA THR A 57 12.17 -10.15 -6.46
C THR A 57 11.57 -9.05 -7.34
N LEU A 58 12.33 -7.98 -7.61
CA LEU A 58 11.91 -6.89 -8.49
C LEU A 58 11.78 -7.36 -9.95
N ASP A 59 12.79 -8.05 -10.47
CA ASP A 59 12.79 -8.55 -11.85
C ASP A 59 11.71 -9.62 -12.08
N PHE A 60 11.39 -10.44 -11.08
CA PHE A 60 10.29 -11.39 -11.12
C PHE A 60 8.92 -10.69 -11.31
N ILE A 61 8.69 -9.59 -10.59
CA ILE A 61 7.46 -8.79 -10.74
C ILE A 61 7.43 -8.04 -12.07
N ARG A 62 8.54 -7.36 -12.41
CA ARG A 62 8.67 -6.53 -13.62
C ARG A 62 8.53 -7.34 -14.91
N TYR A 63 9.05 -8.57 -14.94
CA TYR A 63 9.13 -9.39 -16.15
C TYR A 63 8.35 -10.69 -16.04
N ASP A 64 8.66 -11.58 -15.10
CA ASP A 64 8.10 -12.94 -15.09
C ASP A 64 6.57 -12.94 -14.87
N LEU A 65 6.08 -12.26 -13.82
CA LEU A 65 4.64 -12.13 -13.57
C LEU A 65 3.91 -11.35 -14.67
N LYS A 66 4.55 -10.31 -15.22
CA LYS A 66 4.01 -9.50 -16.33
C LYS A 66 3.85 -10.33 -17.60
N ASN A 67 4.83 -11.17 -17.92
CA ASN A 67 4.82 -12.08 -19.07
C ASN A 67 3.83 -13.25 -18.90
N GLU A 68 3.63 -13.74 -17.67
CA GLU A 68 2.56 -14.71 -17.38
C GLU A 68 1.16 -14.09 -17.55
N GLY A 69 1.04 -12.77 -17.39
CA GLY A 69 -0.18 -11.99 -17.60
C GLY A 69 -0.90 -11.58 -16.32
N VAL A 70 -0.20 -11.58 -15.17
CA VAL A 70 -0.71 -11.08 -13.89
C VAL A 70 -1.06 -9.60 -13.99
N ASN A 71 -2.16 -9.19 -13.37
CA ASN A 71 -2.57 -7.77 -13.29
C ASN A 71 -2.96 -7.32 -11.88
N THR A 72 -2.69 -8.13 -10.86
CA THR A 72 -2.94 -7.79 -9.45
C THR A 72 -1.94 -8.53 -8.57
N ILE A 73 -1.31 -7.85 -7.62
CA ILE A 73 -0.51 -8.48 -6.57
C ILE A 73 -1.05 -8.00 -5.22
N VAL A 74 -1.38 -8.96 -4.35
CA VAL A 74 -1.57 -8.69 -2.92
C VAL A 74 -0.24 -8.94 -2.22
N PHE A 75 0.31 -7.90 -1.60
CA PHE A 75 1.50 -8.00 -0.77
C PHE A 75 1.09 -8.24 0.67
N ASN A 76 1.15 -9.50 1.11
CA ASN A 76 0.96 -9.83 2.51
C ASN A 76 2.18 -9.32 3.30
N ILE A 77 2.01 -8.16 3.93
CA ILE A 77 3.08 -7.39 4.57
C ILE A 77 2.80 -7.16 6.05
N GLY A 78 1.54 -6.86 6.44
CA GLY A 78 1.11 -6.76 7.83
C GLY A 78 2.04 -5.91 8.71
N TYR A 79 2.63 -6.53 9.73
CA TYR A 79 3.58 -5.87 10.64
C TYR A 79 5.04 -5.88 10.15
N HIS A 80 5.36 -6.52 9.03
CA HIS A 80 6.68 -6.53 8.38
C HIS A 80 6.91 -5.29 7.49
N TYR A 81 6.50 -4.13 7.98
CA TYR A 81 6.69 -2.83 7.33
C TYR A 81 7.22 -1.82 8.37
N PRO A 82 8.15 -0.91 8.01
CA PRO A 82 8.74 0.06 8.95
C PRO A 82 7.85 1.29 9.12
N TYR A 83 6.78 1.15 9.90
CA TYR A 83 5.82 2.21 10.20
C TYR A 83 6.49 3.45 10.82
N LEU A 84 6.17 4.62 10.27
CA LEU A 84 6.57 5.92 10.81
C LEU A 84 5.56 6.45 11.84
N SER A 85 4.29 6.07 11.68
CA SER A 85 3.18 6.32 12.62
C SER A 85 3.42 5.62 13.97
N HIS A 86 3.63 4.30 13.95
CA HIS A 86 3.87 3.46 15.13
C HIS A 86 5.14 2.61 14.98
N PRO A 87 6.35 3.17 15.13
CA PRO A 87 7.61 2.45 14.91
C PRO A 87 7.73 1.15 15.70
N ASP A 88 7.27 1.14 16.96
CA ASP A 88 7.36 -0.01 17.87
C ASP A 88 6.48 -1.21 17.46
N ILE A 89 5.43 -0.99 16.65
CA ILE A 89 4.61 -2.06 16.07
C ILE A 89 5.38 -2.83 14.99
N SER A 90 6.35 -2.20 14.33
CA SER A 90 7.10 -2.82 13.23
C SER A 90 7.88 -4.06 13.69
N GLU A 91 7.72 -5.19 13.00
CA GLU A 91 8.45 -6.43 13.32
C GLU A 91 9.96 -6.28 13.11
N SER A 92 10.77 -7.08 13.82
CA SER A 92 12.24 -6.95 13.78
C SER A 92 12.83 -7.28 12.41
N ILE A 93 12.31 -8.35 11.79
CA ILE A 93 12.60 -8.75 10.40
C ILE A 93 11.60 -8.04 9.49
N LYS A 94 12.08 -7.15 8.62
CA LYS A 94 11.30 -6.41 7.63
C LYS A 94 12.20 -5.77 6.56
N PRO A 95 11.69 -5.50 5.34
CA PRO A 95 12.35 -4.60 4.40
C PRO A 95 12.47 -3.17 4.94
N THR A 96 13.39 -2.39 4.37
CA THR A 96 13.43 -0.94 4.59
C THR A 96 12.33 -0.21 3.80
N LEU A 97 12.03 1.03 4.19
CA LEU A 97 11.06 1.89 3.49
C LEU A 97 11.42 2.05 2.01
N SER A 98 12.71 2.28 1.70
CA SER A 98 13.20 2.41 0.33
C SER A 98 13.00 1.14 -0.49
N GLN A 99 13.24 -0.04 0.09
CA GLN A 99 12.98 -1.32 -0.57
C GLN A 99 11.49 -1.56 -0.82
N THR A 100 10.62 -1.18 0.12
CA THR A 100 9.16 -1.27 -0.05
C THR A 100 8.69 -0.33 -1.16
N GLN A 101 9.19 0.90 -1.19
CA GLN A 101 8.90 1.87 -2.26
C GLN A 101 9.39 1.39 -3.64
N GLN A 102 10.55 0.74 -3.72
CA GLN A 102 11.04 0.10 -4.95
C GLN A 102 10.14 -1.06 -5.41
N LEU A 103 9.67 -1.90 -4.47
CA LEU A 103 8.74 -3.00 -4.77
C LEU A 103 7.39 -2.50 -5.31
N VAL A 104 6.84 -1.46 -4.68
CA VAL A 104 5.61 -0.78 -5.11
C VAL A 104 5.79 -0.16 -6.49
N ALA A 105 6.87 0.62 -6.69
CA ALA A 105 7.16 1.25 -7.98
C ALA A 105 7.27 0.20 -9.11
N VAL A 106 7.97 -0.92 -8.86
CA VAL A 106 8.13 -2.00 -9.83
C VAL A 106 6.80 -2.73 -10.12
N CYS A 107 5.92 -2.88 -9.13
CA CYS A 107 4.58 -3.42 -9.35
C CYS A 107 3.72 -2.50 -10.24
N HIS A 108 3.79 -1.19 -10.05
CA HIS A 108 3.11 -0.20 -10.92
C HIS A 108 3.74 -0.13 -12.32
N GLU A 109 5.07 -0.15 -12.46
CA GLU A 109 5.79 -0.30 -13.75
C GLU A 109 5.39 -1.60 -14.48
N ALA A 110 5.07 -2.66 -13.72
CA ALA A 110 4.61 -3.92 -14.28
C ALA A 110 3.15 -3.84 -14.81
N GLY A 111 2.40 -2.79 -14.45
CA GLY A 111 1.01 -2.58 -14.87
C GLY A 111 0.01 -3.40 -14.07
N MET A 112 0.25 -3.56 -12.76
CA MET A 112 -0.53 -4.39 -11.86
C MET A 112 -1.19 -3.54 -10.77
N ASN A 113 -2.36 -3.96 -10.28
CA ASN A 113 -2.91 -3.39 -9.06
C ASN A 113 -2.11 -3.88 -7.84
N CYS A 114 -1.54 -2.96 -7.07
CA CYS A 114 -0.57 -3.23 -6.01
C CYS A 114 -1.23 -3.07 -4.64
N ILE A 115 -1.81 -4.17 -4.14
CA ILE A 115 -2.69 -4.20 -2.97
C ILE A 115 -1.88 -4.50 -1.71
N PRO A 116 -1.76 -3.58 -0.73
CA PRO A 116 -1.23 -3.92 0.59
C PRO A 116 -2.21 -4.84 1.33
N GLY A 117 -1.67 -5.87 1.98
CA GLY A 117 -2.41 -6.81 2.81
C GLY A 117 -1.97 -6.78 4.27
N MET A 118 -2.94 -6.66 5.17
CA MET A 118 -2.75 -6.61 6.62
C MET A 118 -3.93 -7.29 7.32
N GLN A 119 -3.63 -8.25 8.21
CA GLN A 119 -4.66 -8.94 8.98
C GLN A 119 -5.23 -8.00 10.05
N LEU A 120 -6.48 -7.58 9.88
CA LEU A 120 -7.26 -6.84 10.87
C LEU A 120 -8.30 -7.77 11.52
N LEU A 121 -8.85 -7.34 12.65
CA LEU A 121 -9.61 -8.10 13.64
C LEU A 121 -8.83 -9.28 14.25
N THR A 122 -8.32 -10.21 13.45
CA THR A 122 -7.72 -11.52 13.79
C THR A 122 -6.23 -11.60 13.46
N HIS A 123 -5.63 -12.80 13.62
CA HIS A 123 -4.20 -13.08 13.42
C HIS A 123 -3.26 -12.15 14.22
N GLN A 124 -3.75 -11.69 15.38
CA GLN A 124 -3.00 -10.88 16.33
C GLN A 124 -2.07 -11.72 17.22
N SER A 125 -2.00 -13.03 16.98
CA SER A 125 -1.02 -13.97 17.50
C SER A 125 -0.88 -15.16 16.57
N TYR A 126 0.25 -15.85 16.70
CA TYR A 126 0.61 -17.09 16.03
C TYR A 126 1.20 -18.05 17.08
N THR A 127 1.47 -19.31 16.72
CA THR A 127 1.98 -20.33 17.65
C THR A 127 3.17 -19.85 18.51
N ASN A 128 2.87 -19.55 19.79
CA ASN A 128 3.81 -19.01 20.78
C ASN A 128 4.36 -17.58 20.50
N TYR A 129 3.74 -16.81 19.61
CA TYR A 129 4.15 -15.44 19.30
C TYR A 129 2.99 -14.43 19.23
N ILE A 130 3.25 -13.20 19.64
CA ILE A 130 2.34 -12.04 19.48
C ILE A 130 3.14 -10.97 18.72
N PRO A 131 2.80 -10.66 17.46
CA PRO A 131 3.39 -9.57 16.70
C PRO A 131 2.71 -8.22 16.98
N GLY A 132 3.30 -7.16 16.44
CA GLY A 132 2.61 -5.91 16.11
C GLY A 132 1.70 -5.30 17.19
N LEU A 133 0.41 -5.13 16.86
CA LEU A 133 -0.55 -4.35 17.64
C LEU A 133 -0.67 -4.86 19.09
N LEU A 134 -0.97 -6.14 19.31
CA LEU A 134 -1.13 -6.68 20.67
C LEU A 134 0.19 -6.88 21.42
N ARG A 135 1.34 -6.83 20.73
CA ARG A 135 2.67 -6.80 21.35
C ARG A 135 2.96 -5.46 22.01
N VAL A 136 2.52 -4.36 21.41
CA VAL A 136 2.73 -2.98 21.89
C VAL A 136 1.58 -2.48 22.76
N TYR A 137 0.34 -2.84 22.39
CA TYR A 137 -0.90 -2.38 23.00
C TYR A 137 -1.74 -3.58 23.51
N PRO A 138 -1.23 -4.38 24.48
CA PRO A 138 -1.92 -5.58 24.96
C PRO A 138 -3.28 -5.32 25.61
N GLN A 139 -3.60 -4.07 25.97
CA GLN A 139 -4.94 -3.67 26.42
C GLN A 139 -6.02 -3.73 25.32
N PHE A 140 -5.62 -3.78 24.04
CA PHE A 140 -6.55 -3.95 22.91
C PHE A 140 -6.94 -5.41 22.67
N ASP A 141 -6.37 -6.37 23.40
CA ASP A 141 -6.68 -7.80 23.28
C ASP A 141 -8.15 -8.08 23.63
N ALA A 142 -8.85 -8.84 22.79
CA ALA A 142 -10.22 -9.26 23.09
C ALA A 142 -10.28 -10.32 24.21
N ASN A 143 -9.21 -11.09 24.42
CA ASN A 143 -9.14 -12.23 25.33
C ASN A 143 -7.82 -12.24 26.17
N PRO A 144 -7.52 -11.17 26.92
CA PRO A 144 -6.27 -11.06 27.68
C PRO A 144 -6.14 -12.20 28.71
N GLY A 145 -5.05 -12.97 28.61
CA GLY A 145 -4.75 -14.10 29.51
C GLY A 145 -5.04 -15.49 28.96
N ARG A 146 -5.54 -15.63 27.72
CA ARG A 146 -5.55 -16.92 26.99
C ARG A 146 -4.12 -17.38 26.62
N PRO A 147 -3.89 -18.69 26.39
CA PRO A 147 -2.72 -19.21 25.69
C PRO A 147 -2.36 -18.42 24.41
N VAL A 148 -1.07 -18.39 24.07
CA VAL A 148 -0.56 -17.75 22.84
C VAL A 148 -0.60 -18.70 21.63
N SER A 149 -0.89 -19.99 21.86
CA SER A 149 -1.13 -20.99 20.82
C SER A 149 -2.49 -20.85 20.12
N GLU A 150 -3.32 -19.89 20.55
CA GLU A 150 -4.62 -19.56 19.95
C GLU A 150 -4.46 -18.31 19.07
N THR A 151 -5.12 -18.28 17.90
CA THR A 151 -5.26 -17.06 17.07
C THR A 151 -6.04 -16.02 17.87
N ARG A 152 -5.42 -14.91 18.25
CA ARG A 152 -6.09 -13.81 18.98
C ARG A 152 -6.72 -12.81 18.03
N SER A 153 -7.75 -12.16 18.56
CA SER A 153 -8.38 -10.98 17.97
C SER A 153 -8.18 -9.78 18.88
N TYR A 154 -8.17 -8.58 18.29
CA TYR A 154 -8.33 -7.36 19.08
C TYR A 154 -9.81 -7.06 19.39
N ASN A 155 -10.09 -6.09 20.26
CA ASN A 155 -11.43 -5.69 20.69
C ASN A 155 -11.92 -4.44 19.90
N PRO A 156 -12.88 -4.58 18.96
CA PRO A 156 -13.50 -3.49 18.21
C PRO A 156 -14.07 -2.33 19.04
N TYR A 157 -14.41 -2.58 20.31
CA TYR A 157 -15.05 -1.60 21.18
C TYR A 157 -14.07 -0.91 22.13
N TYR A 158 -12.76 -1.19 22.04
CA TYR A 158 -11.78 -0.56 22.91
C TYR A 158 -11.49 0.90 22.50
N PRO A 159 -11.66 1.91 23.39
CA PRO A 159 -11.41 3.31 23.02
C PRO A 159 -9.98 3.56 22.55
N GLY A 160 -9.83 4.12 21.35
CA GLY A 160 -8.54 4.46 20.74
C GLY A 160 -7.87 3.33 19.96
N ILE A 161 -8.53 2.17 19.78
CA ILE A 161 -7.99 1.11 18.91
C ILE A 161 -7.95 1.55 17.43
N HIS A 162 -9.03 2.17 16.95
CA HIS A 162 -9.15 2.61 15.57
C HIS A 162 -8.20 3.76 15.23
N ASP A 163 -7.80 4.58 16.21
CA ASP A 163 -6.78 5.60 15.98
C ASP A 163 -5.47 4.94 15.49
N VAL A 164 -5.02 3.88 16.17
CA VAL A 164 -3.82 3.11 15.80
C VAL A 164 -4.02 2.29 14.54
N VAL A 165 -5.16 1.60 14.39
CA VAL A 165 -5.44 0.77 13.20
C VAL A 165 -5.53 1.64 11.94
N PHE A 166 -6.15 2.81 12.01
CA PHE A 166 -6.28 3.72 10.87
C PHE A 166 -4.96 4.38 10.49
N ASP A 167 -4.11 4.77 11.43
CA ASP A 167 -2.79 5.33 11.12
C ASP A 167 -1.90 4.30 10.38
N LEU A 168 -1.94 3.02 10.78
CA LEU A 168 -1.22 1.93 10.09
C LEU A 168 -1.77 1.67 8.68
N VAL A 169 -3.10 1.58 8.54
CA VAL A 169 -3.79 1.36 7.27
C VAL A 169 -3.55 2.53 6.30
N ASP A 170 -3.60 3.77 6.79
CA ASP A 170 -3.38 4.98 6.00
C ASP A 170 -1.93 5.10 5.52
N GLU A 171 -0.96 4.71 6.34
CA GLU A 171 0.45 4.70 5.93
C GLU A 171 0.69 3.69 4.81
N LEU A 172 0.13 2.47 4.91
CA LEU A 172 0.20 1.48 3.84
C LEU A 172 -0.48 1.95 2.55
N ILE A 173 -1.71 2.50 2.63
CA ILE A 173 -2.44 3.02 1.44
C ILE A 173 -1.63 4.11 0.74
N SER A 174 -1.08 5.06 1.52
CA SER A 174 -0.26 6.16 1.02
C SER A 174 1.01 5.65 0.31
N VAL A 175 1.72 4.72 0.94
CA VAL A 175 3.00 4.18 0.44
C VAL A 175 2.82 3.28 -0.79
N PHE A 176 1.72 2.54 -0.87
CA PHE A 176 1.39 1.71 -2.03
C PHE A 176 0.71 2.49 -3.17
N GLY A 177 0.16 3.68 -2.90
CA GLY A 177 -0.71 4.39 -3.85
C GLY A 177 -2.00 3.62 -4.14
N ALA A 178 -2.51 2.89 -3.15
CA ALA A 178 -3.42 1.77 -3.35
C ALA A 178 -4.87 2.18 -3.66
N THR A 179 -5.49 1.54 -4.65
CA THR A 179 -6.94 1.63 -4.91
C THR A 179 -7.74 0.57 -4.16
N ASP A 180 -7.07 -0.44 -3.61
CA ASP A 180 -7.66 -1.60 -2.94
C ASP A 180 -6.80 -1.96 -1.71
N PHE A 181 -7.40 -2.53 -0.67
CA PHE A 181 -6.70 -2.93 0.57
C PHE A 181 -7.25 -4.27 1.09
N LEU A 182 -6.39 -5.27 1.33
CA LEU A 182 -6.79 -6.53 1.97
C LEU A 182 -6.69 -6.41 3.49
N ALA A 183 -7.84 -6.47 4.15
CA ALA A 183 -8.01 -6.23 5.58
C ALA A 183 -8.03 -7.51 6.45
N GLY A 184 -7.81 -8.70 5.89
CA GLY A 184 -7.93 -9.96 6.63
C GLY A 184 -9.38 -10.35 6.91
N PHE A 185 -9.80 -10.34 8.18
CA PHE A 185 -11.08 -10.86 8.68
C PHE A 185 -11.29 -12.39 8.50
N ASP A 186 -10.20 -13.15 8.33
CA ASP A 186 -10.13 -14.62 8.37
C ASP A 186 -10.03 -15.17 9.80
N GLU A 187 -10.42 -16.44 9.99
CA GLU A 187 -10.32 -17.19 11.25
C GLU A 187 -10.76 -16.40 12.51
N VAL A 188 -11.91 -15.72 12.45
CA VAL A 188 -12.59 -15.10 13.60
C VAL A 188 -13.25 -16.19 14.44
N ARG A 189 -12.38 -17.01 15.03
CA ARG A 189 -12.72 -18.00 16.05
C ARG A 189 -13.33 -17.28 17.25
N ALA A 190 -14.65 -17.21 17.27
CA ALA A 190 -15.36 -17.39 18.53
C ALA A 190 -14.75 -18.65 19.20
N PHE A 191 -14.51 -18.60 20.51
CA PHE A 191 -13.70 -19.62 21.18
C PHE A 191 -14.47 -20.80 21.86
N PRO A 192 -15.56 -21.42 21.30
CA PRO A 192 -16.15 -22.62 21.90
C PRO A 192 -15.20 -23.83 22.01
N GLU A 193 -14.28 -24.00 21.07
CA GLU A 193 -13.38 -25.17 20.99
C GLU A 193 -12.50 -25.35 22.25
N LEU A 194 -12.22 -24.24 22.95
CA LEU A 194 -11.35 -24.18 24.13
C LEU A 194 -12.11 -23.66 25.35
N ALA A 195 -13.38 -24.08 25.47
CA ALA A 195 -14.26 -23.82 26.61
C ALA A 195 -13.79 -24.52 27.90
N THR A 196 -12.86 -23.90 28.60
CA THR A 196 -12.48 -24.33 29.95
C THR A 196 -13.46 -23.80 31.00
N PRO A 197 -13.52 -24.38 32.22
CA PRO A 197 -14.26 -23.77 33.34
C PRO A 197 -13.78 -22.36 33.72
N GLN A 198 -12.62 -21.93 33.23
CA GLN A 198 -12.03 -20.59 33.44
C GLN A 198 -12.37 -19.62 32.30
N TYR A 199 -12.59 -20.12 31.08
CA TYR A 199 -12.90 -19.35 29.88
C TYR A 199 -14.01 -20.07 29.07
N PRO A 200 -15.29 -19.92 29.43
CA PRO A 200 -16.39 -20.66 28.81
C PRO A 200 -16.65 -20.23 27.36
N ALA A 201 -17.17 -21.17 26.55
CA ALA A 201 -17.81 -20.85 25.28
C ALA A 201 -18.91 -19.80 25.50
N THR A 202 -18.85 -18.69 24.78
CA THR A 202 -19.90 -17.67 24.77
C THR A 202 -20.22 -17.29 23.33
N PRO A 203 -21.48 -17.45 22.88
CA PRO A 203 -21.88 -16.99 21.55
C PRO A 203 -22.02 -15.46 21.45
N TYR A 204 -21.73 -14.75 22.54
CA TYR A 204 -21.79 -13.30 22.66
C TYR A 204 -20.46 -12.76 23.20
N TYR A 205 -19.84 -11.83 22.48
CA TYR A 205 -18.73 -11.02 23.00
C TYR A 205 -19.28 -9.78 23.71
N ASN A 206 -18.99 -9.61 25.00
CA ASN A 206 -19.54 -8.54 25.85
C ASN A 206 -21.08 -8.39 25.79
N GLY A 207 -21.80 -9.48 25.49
CA GLY A 207 -23.26 -9.50 25.36
C GLY A 207 -23.80 -9.26 23.94
N GLN A 208 -22.95 -9.02 22.94
CA GLN A 208 -23.33 -8.89 21.53
C GLN A 208 -22.96 -10.16 20.72
N PRO A 209 -23.80 -10.66 19.81
CA PRO A 209 -23.45 -11.81 18.96
C PRO A 209 -22.16 -11.57 18.17
N TRP A 210 -21.33 -12.61 17.99
CA TRP A 210 -20.08 -12.49 17.21
C TRP A 210 -20.30 -12.00 15.77
N SER A 211 -21.44 -12.29 15.15
CA SER A 211 -21.87 -11.74 13.86
C SER A 211 -22.10 -10.22 13.89
N GLU A 212 -22.62 -9.67 14.98
CA GLU A 212 -22.79 -8.22 15.14
C GLU A 212 -21.45 -7.53 15.44
N VAL A 213 -20.54 -8.18 16.17
CA VAL A 213 -19.18 -7.68 16.41
C VAL A 213 -18.34 -7.68 15.13
N TYR A 214 -18.42 -8.75 14.33
CA TYR A 214 -17.80 -8.82 13.01
C TYR A 214 -18.36 -7.74 12.07
N ALA A 215 -19.69 -7.63 11.96
CA ALA A 215 -20.33 -6.65 11.09
C ALA A 215 -20.04 -5.19 11.51
N TYR A 216 -19.93 -4.93 12.82
CA TYR A 216 -19.50 -3.63 13.33
C TYR A 216 -18.07 -3.28 12.87
N GLU A 217 -17.09 -4.15 13.13
CA GLU A 217 -15.69 -3.86 12.78
C GLU A 217 -15.50 -3.78 11.26
N TYR A 218 -16.15 -4.68 10.52
CA TYR A 218 -16.19 -4.66 9.06
C TYR A 218 -16.67 -3.30 8.52
N GLU A 219 -17.77 -2.76 9.03
CA GLU A 219 -18.28 -1.47 8.58
C GLU A 219 -17.38 -0.30 8.97
N ILE A 220 -16.73 -0.35 10.14
CA ILE A 220 -15.77 0.68 10.57
C ILE A 220 -14.55 0.73 9.64
N ILE A 221 -13.94 -0.42 9.33
CA ILE A 221 -12.83 -0.50 8.37
C ILE A 221 -13.30 -0.12 6.95
N ARG A 222 -14.43 -0.66 6.48
CA ARG A 222 -14.97 -0.39 5.15
C ARG A 222 -15.25 1.09 4.92
N GLN A 223 -15.85 1.78 5.89
CA GLN A 223 -16.20 3.19 5.77
C GLN A 223 -14.94 4.09 5.81
N HIS A 224 -13.92 3.71 6.58
CA HIS A 224 -12.61 4.38 6.55
C HIS A 224 -11.95 4.27 5.17
N LEU A 225 -11.84 3.06 4.62
CA LEU A 225 -11.29 2.81 3.29
C LEU A 225 -12.09 3.53 2.19
N ALA A 226 -13.42 3.40 2.20
CA ALA A 226 -14.31 4.05 1.24
C ALA A 226 -14.22 5.59 1.29
N SER A 227 -13.93 6.19 2.47
CA SER A 227 -13.74 7.65 2.59
C SER A 227 -12.52 8.17 1.80
N LYS A 228 -11.58 7.28 1.45
CA LYS A 228 -10.38 7.57 0.64
C LYS A 228 -10.51 7.11 -0.81
N GLY A 229 -11.65 6.51 -1.19
CA GLY A 229 -11.85 5.87 -2.48
C GLY A 229 -11.18 4.50 -2.62
N VAL A 230 -10.77 3.87 -1.51
CA VAL A 230 -10.11 2.56 -1.50
C VAL A 230 -11.15 1.45 -1.35
N LYS A 231 -11.04 0.39 -2.16
CA LYS A 231 -11.89 -0.81 -2.11
C LYS A 231 -11.41 -1.77 -1.03
N MET A 232 -12.31 -2.22 -0.16
CA MET A 232 -11.95 -3.21 0.87
C MET A 232 -11.96 -4.62 0.28
N TRP A 233 -10.93 -5.41 0.56
CA TRP A 233 -10.91 -6.86 0.35
C TRP A 233 -10.89 -7.55 1.72
N ILE A 234 -11.64 -8.63 1.87
CA ILE A 234 -11.60 -9.52 3.05
C ILE A 234 -11.58 -10.98 2.61
N TRP A 235 -11.17 -11.88 3.50
CA TRP A 235 -11.35 -13.31 3.33
C TRP A 235 -12.80 -13.74 3.55
N GLY A 236 -13.26 -14.77 2.83
CA GLY A 236 -14.68 -15.17 2.81
C GLY A 236 -15.15 -16.09 3.95
N ASP A 237 -14.25 -16.77 4.64
CA ASP A 237 -14.55 -17.93 5.48
C ASP A 237 -15.48 -17.63 6.67
N GLU A 238 -15.40 -16.43 7.23
CA GLU A 238 -16.26 -15.97 8.34
C GLU A 238 -17.70 -15.63 7.93
N LEU A 239 -18.02 -15.71 6.63
CA LEU A 239 -19.36 -15.48 6.07
C LEU A 239 -20.02 -16.80 5.60
N LEU A 240 -19.36 -17.95 5.78
CA LEU A 240 -19.76 -19.25 5.23
C LEU A 240 -20.42 -20.19 6.25
N LYS A 241 -21.75 -20.33 6.14
CA LYS A 241 -22.53 -21.39 6.78
C LYS A 241 -22.85 -22.50 5.78
N TYR A 242 -22.41 -23.73 6.09
CA TYR A 242 -22.44 -24.89 5.19
C TYR A 242 -23.77 -25.12 4.45
N ASP A 243 -24.88 -25.21 5.18
CA ASP A 243 -26.19 -25.53 4.59
C ASP A 243 -26.72 -24.46 3.63
N ASP A 244 -26.15 -23.24 3.64
CA ASP A 244 -26.65 -22.09 2.87
C ASP A 244 -26.07 -22.07 1.44
N TRP A 245 -25.00 -22.81 1.18
CA TRP A 245 -24.29 -22.85 -0.11
C TRP A 245 -24.03 -24.26 -0.67
N VAL A 246 -24.08 -25.32 0.16
CA VAL A 246 -23.67 -26.67 -0.24
C VAL A 246 -24.49 -27.22 -1.42
N GLU A 247 -23.78 -27.61 -2.49
CA GLU A 247 -24.33 -28.33 -3.64
C GLU A 247 -24.95 -29.68 -3.18
N ARG A 248 -26.10 -30.05 -3.73
CA ARG A 248 -26.81 -31.29 -3.39
C ARG A 248 -27.20 -32.10 -4.62
N ASP A 249 -27.17 -33.42 -4.48
CA ASP A 249 -27.58 -34.37 -5.52
C ASP A 249 -29.11 -34.38 -5.74
N SER A 250 -29.57 -35.17 -6.73
CA SER A 250 -31.00 -35.35 -7.02
C SER A 250 -31.81 -36.05 -5.92
N GLN A 251 -31.17 -36.42 -4.81
CA GLN A 251 -31.73 -37.09 -3.65
C GLN A 251 -31.67 -36.19 -2.39
N GLY A 252 -31.05 -35.01 -2.48
CA GLY A 252 -30.90 -34.03 -1.40
C GLY A 252 -29.65 -34.19 -0.54
N ASN A 253 -28.78 -35.16 -0.85
CA ASN A 253 -27.51 -35.36 -0.15
C ASN A 253 -26.50 -34.31 -0.60
N PRO A 254 -25.65 -33.76 0.30
CA PRO A 254 -24.47 -32.98 -0.11
C PRO A 254 -23.60 -33.73 -1.14
N THR A 255 -23.13 -33.03 -2.18
CA THR A 255 -22.19 -33.60 -3.17
C THR A 255 -20.79 -33.83 -2.59
N TRP A 256 -20.49 -33.22 -1.45
CA TRP A 256 -19.22 -33.32 -0.72
C TRP A 256 -19.47 -33.70 0.74
N PRO A 257 -18.62 -34.56 1.36
CA PRO A 257 -18.77 -34.93 2.76
C PRO A 257 -18.40 -33.77 3.69
N SER A 258 -19.19 -33.58 4.74
CA SER A 258 -18.99 -32.52 5.74
C SER A 258 -17.57 -32.47 6.30
N THR A 259 -16.93 -33.62 6.48
CA THR A 259 -15.57 -33.76 7.05
C THR A 259 -14.45 -33.18 6.17
N GLU A 260 -14.63 -33.07 4.86
CA GLU A 260 -13.64 -32.44 3.98
C GLU A 260 -13.76 -30.91 3.97
N ILE A 261 -14.89 -30.38 4.42
CA ILE A 261 -15.23 -28.94 4.43
C ILE A 261 -15.31 -28.40 5.88
N GLN A 262 -15.02 -29.23 6.89
CA GLN A 262 -15.13 -28.91 8.32
C GLN A 262 -14.13 -27.85 8.83
N TYR A 263 -13.05 -27.59 8.08
CA TYR A 263 -12.11 -26.51 8.36
C TYR A 263 -12.49 -25.22 7.59
N GLU A 264 -12.98 -25.37 6.37
CA GLU A 264 -13.24 -24.28 5.43
C GLU A 264 -14.68 -23.70 5.54
N SER A 265 -15.56 -24.27 6.39
CA SER A 265 -16.92 -23.73 6.66
C SER A 265 -17.54 -24.26 7.97
N ASP A 266 -18.65 -23.65 8.42
CA ASP A 266 -19.32 -23.97 9.70
C ASP A 266 -20.13 -25.29 9.70
N VAL A 267 -19.47 -26.45 9.56
CA VAL A 267 -20.15 -27.75 9.38
C VAL A 267 -20.40 -28.51 10.68
N GLY A 268 -21.59 -28.33 11.26
CA GLY A 268 -22.17 -29.23 12.25
C GLY A 268 -21.65 -29.08 13.69
N THR A 269 -20.84 -28.06 13.97
CA THR A 269 -20.28 -27.76 15.30
C THR A 269 -20.80 -26.45 15.90
N GLY A 270 -21.13 -25.44 15.08
CA GLY A 270 -21.57 -24.12 15.52
C GLY A 270 -20.41 -23.25 16.01
N TYR A 271 -19.33 -23.19 15.24
CA TYR A 271 -18.10 -22.49 15.61
C TYR A 271 -17.96 -21.12 14.93
N ARG A 272 -18.42 -20.94 13.68
CA ARG A 272 -18.39 -19.63 12.97
C ARG A 272 -19.70 -18.87 13.15
N LEU A 273 -19.92 -18.42 14.39
CA LEU A 273 -21.07 -17.62 14.84
C LEU A 273 -21.15 -16.21 14.20
N THR A 274 -20.12 -15.86 13.46
CA THR A 274 -19.93 -14.74 12.53
C THR A 274 -20.76 -14.85 11.25
N SER A 275 -20.99 -16.06 10.74
CA SER A 275 -21.61 -16.30 9.42
C SER A 275 -22.96 -15.59 9.15
N PRO A 276 -23.85 -15.30 10.12
CA PRO A 276 -25.04 -14.47 9.89
C PRO A 276 -24.74 -13.04 9.38
N ALA A 277 -23.51 -12.52 9.61
CA ALA A 277 -23.09 -11.17 9.24
C ALA A 277 -23.23 -10.88 7.74
N ILE A 278 -23.12 -11.91 6.87
CA ILE A 278 -23.28 -11.79 5.41
C ILE A 278 -24.61 -11.13 4.98
N ASN A 279 -25.63 -11.16 5.84
CA ASN A 279 -26.91 -10.53 5.61
C ASN A 279 -26.93 -9.06 6.04
N ALA A 280 -26.18 -8.70 7.09
CA ALA A 280 -26.16 -7.37 7.71
C ALA A 280 -25.16 -6.40 7.07
N ILE A 281 -24.00 -6.88 6.60
CA ILE A 281 -22.91 -6.05 6.06
C ILE A 281 -23.25 -5.43 4.69
N SER A 282 -22.58 -4.33 4.35
CA SER A 282 -22.63 -3.69 3.02
C SER A 282 -21.98 -4.57 1.94
N ARG A 283 -22.33 -4.31 0.67
CA ARG A 283 -21.82 -5.06 -0.51
C ARG A 283 -21.09 -4.16 -1.51
N ASP A 284 -21.34 -2.85 -1.45
CA ASP A 284 -20.68 -1.85 -2.26
C ASP A 284 -19.21 -1.68 -1.85
N ASN A 285 -18.34 -1.45 -2.84
CA ASN A 285 -16.91 -1.19 -2.65
C ASN A 285 -16.17 -2.28 -1.84
N VAL A 286 -16.55 -3.55 -2.03
CA VAL A 286 -15.98 -4.72 -1.34
C VAL A 286 -15.59 -5.82 -2.35
N MET A 287 -14.54 -6.57 -2.05
CA MET A 287 -14.18 -7.86 -2.65
C MET A 287 -14.15 -8.94 -1.57
N ILE A 288 -14.67 -10.12 -1.89
CA ILE A 288 -14.39 -11.35 -1.14
C ILE A 288 -13.24 -12.10 -1.81
N ALA A 289 -12.21 -12.43 -1.06
CA ALA A 289 -11.18 -13.41 -1.42
C ALA A 289 -11.60 -14.75 -0.81
N ASP A 290 -12.20 -15.61 -1.63
CA ASP A 290 -12.83 -16.85 -1.19
C ASP A 290 -11.81 -18.00 -1.21
N TRP A 291 -11.23 -18.33 -0.06
CA TRP A 291 -10.10 -19.25 0.02
C TRP A 291 -10.55 -20.70 0.26
N HIS A 292 -10.20 -21.57 -0.68
CA HIS A 292 -10.41 -23.01 -0.59
C HIS A 292 -9.14 -23.72 -1.06
N TYR A 293 -8.57 -24.57 -0.20
CA TYR A 293 -7.26 -25.17 -0.43
C TYR A 293 -7.36 -26.65 -0.75
N TYR A 294 -8.39 -27.32 -0.23
CA TYR A 294 -8.50 -28.77 -0.29
C TYR A 294 -9.70 -29.30 -1.09
N VAL A 295 -10.75 -28.49 -1.26
CA VAL A 295 -11.98 -28.77 -2.04
C VAL A 295 -12.27 -27.63 -3.02
N ASN A 296 -13.27 -27.79 -3.91
CA ASN A 296 -13.72 -26.78 -4.90
C ASN A 296 -15.25 -26.54 -4.75
N PRO A 297 -15.67 -25.83 -3.69
CA PRO A 297 -17.08 -25.58 -3.36
C PRO A 297 -17.74 -24.51 -4.25
N ALA A 298 -19.06 -24.36 -4.15
CA ALA A 298 -19.83 -23.32 -4.88
C ALA A 298 -19.93 -21.99 -4.13
N THR A 299 -18.98 -21.72 -3.24
CA THR A 299 -18.94 -20.51 -2.41
C THR A 299 -18.68 -19.23 -3.22
N PRO A 300 -17.92 -19.22 -4.35
CA PRO A 300 -17.81 -18.01 -5.17
C PRO A 300 -19.16 -17.65 -5.81
N GLU A 301 -19.89 -18.64 -6.33
CA GLU A 301 -21.25 -18.44 -6.85
C GLU A 301 -22.22 -18.00 -5.76
N TYR A 302 -22.07 -18.50 -4.53
CA TYR A 302 -22.84 -18.04 -3.36
C TYR A 302 -22.57 -16.56 -3.07
N PHE A 303 -21.31 -16.12 -2.93
CA PHE A 303 -20.97 -14.71 -2.70
C PHE A 303 -21.44 -13.79 -3.84
N ALA A 304 -21.26 -14.21 -5.08
CA ALA A 304 -21.75 -13.49 -6.25
C ALA A 304 -23.29 -13.40 -6.28
N SER A 305 -24.00 -14.46 -5.84
CA SER A 305 -25.48 -14.43 -5.71
C SER A 305 -25.98 -13.51 -4.60
N LYS A 306 -25.15 -13.26 -3.57
CA LYS A 306 -25.40 -12.29 -2.50
C LYS A 306 -25.02 -10.86 -2.89
N GLY A 307 -24.49 -10.64 -4.10
CA GLY A 307 -24.12 -9.34 -4.65
C GLY A 307 -22.74 -8.82 -4.27
N PHE A 308 -21.85 -9.67 -3.75
CA PHE A 308 -20.45 -9.32 -3.52
C PHE A 308 -19.63 -9.60 -4.78
N ASP A 309 -18.69 -8.71 -5.10
CA ASP A 309 -17.59 -9.06 -6.00
C ASP A 309 -16.69 -10.11 -5.33
N VAL A 310 -16.24 -11.11 -6.08
CA VAL A 310 -15.48 -12.24 -5.53
C VAL A 310 -14.32 -12.67 -6.43
N VAL A 311 -13.19 -13.05 -5.82
CA VAL A 311 -12.12 -13.84 -6.44
C VAL A 311 -11.91 -15.11 -5.63
N SER A 312 -11.70 -16.26 -6.28
CA SER A 312 -11.30 -17.47 -5.54
C SER A 312 -9.81 -17.42 -5.24
N ALA A 313 -9.41 -17.88 -4.05
CA ALA A 313 -8.05 -17.79 -3.54
C ALA A 313 -7.43 -19.18 -3.23
N PRO A 314 -7.17 -20.02 -4.26
CA PRO A 314 -6.61 -21.35 -4.08
C PRO A 314 -5.13 -21.31 -3.68
N TRP A 315 -4.64 -22.42 -3.13
CA TRP A 315 -3.24 -22.58 -2.67
C TRP A 315 -2.47 -23.67 -3.44
N THR A 316 -2.25 -24.84 -2.84
CA THR A 316 -1.26 -25.84 -3.30
C THR A 316 -1.83 -26.95 -4.19
N LYS A 317 -3.13 -27.25 -4.11
CA LYS A 317 -3.75 -28.26 -4.99
C LYS A 317 -4.07 -27.65 -6.36
N LYS A 318 -3.28 -28.01 -7.37
CA LYS A 318 -3.50 -27.65 -8.78
C LYS A 318 -4.94 -27.92 -9.26
N ASP A 319 -5.51 -29.08 -8.93
CA ASP A 319 -6.83 -29.46 -9.47
C ASP A 319 -7.98 -28.68 -8.79
N VAL A 320 -7.79 -28.24 -7.54
CA VAL A 320 -8.66 -27.25 -6.88
C VAL A 320 -8.53 -25.89 -7.58
N ALA A 321 -7.29 -25.41 -7.75
CA ALA A 321 -7.01 -24.12 -8.39
C ALA A 321 -7.57 -24.01 -9.83
N LEU A 322 -7.54 -25.11 -10.59
CA LEU A 322 -8.19 -25.20 -11.91
C LEU A 322 -9.71 -25.34 -11.79
N GLY A 323 -10.23 -26.03 -10.78
CA GLY A 323 -11.67 -26.11 -10.49
C GLY A 323 -12.30 -24.75 -10.23
N GLU A 324 -11.69 -23.98 -9.33
CA GLU A 324 -12.05 -22.59 -9.01
C GLU A 324 -12.02 -21.69 -10.25
N LEU A 325 -10.93 -21.74 -11.02
CA LEU A 325 -10.81 -20.99 -12.29
C LEU A 325 -11.95 -21.32 -13.26
N ASN A 326 -12.35 -22.59 -13.34
CA ASN A 326 -13.46 -23.01 -14.18
C ASN A 326 -14.83 -22.49 -13.68
N ARG A 327 -15.04 -22.31 -12.38
CA ARG A 327 -16.27 -21.65 -11.86
C ARG A 327 -16.35 -20.19 -12.33
N HIS A 328 -15.25 -19.43 -12.25
CA HIS A 328 -15.20 -18.05 -12.74
C HIS A 328 -15.35 -17.92 -14.26
N ILE A 329 -14.78 -18.83 -15.04
CA ILE A 329 -14.91 -18.84 -16.52
C ILE A 329 -16.34 -19.18 -16.95
N ASN A 330 -16.96 -20.21 -16.34
CA ASN A 330 -18.26 -20.73 -16.74
C ASN A 330 -19.45 -20.07 -16.00
N ALA A 331 -19.19 -19.05 -15.19
CA ALA A 331 -20.20 -18.30 -14.45
C ALA A 331 -21.34 -17.79 -15.35
N ASN A 332 -22.57 -18.13 -14.99
CA ASN A 332 -23.77 -17.72 -15.75
C ASN A 332 -24.02 -16.20 -15.66
N SER A 333 -24.84 -15.67 -16.58
CA SER A 333 -25.06 -14.23 -16.77
C SER A 333 -25.60 -13.44 -15.57
N SER A 334 -26.23 -14.06 -14.57
CA SER A 334 -26.74 -13.31 -13.41
C SER A 334 -25.68 -13.07 -12.33
N ILE A 335 -24.71 -13.97 -12.18
CA ILE A 335 -23.60 -13.85 -11.22
C ILE A 335 -22.28 -13.43 -11.86
N SER A 336 -22.12 -13.58 -13.17
CA SER A 336 -20.88 -13.26 -13.89
C SER A 336 -20.42 -11.79 -13.81
N PRO A 337 -21.25 -10.76 -13.54
CA PRO A 337 -20.74 -9.42 -13.23
C PRO A 337 -19.85 -9.37 -11.98
N HIS A 338 -20.07 -10.28 -11.02
CA HIS A 338 -19.40 -10.30 -9.71
C HIS A 338 -18.21 -11.27 -9.63
N MET A 339 -18.18 -12.33 -10.43
CA MET A 339 -17.12 -13.37 -10.45
C MET A 339 -15.82 -12.86 -11.09
N LYS A 340 -14.91 -12.20 -10.34
CA LYS A 340 -13.78 -11.43 -10.91
C LYS A 340 -12.55 -12.23 -11.31
N GLY A 341 -12.47 -13.54 -11.01
CA GLY A 341 -11.32 -14.38 -11.34
C GLY A 341 -10.60 -14.92 -10.11
N ILE A 342 -9.27 -14.99 -10.18
CA ILE A 342 -8.45 -15.80 -9.25
C ILE A 342 -7.36 -14.96 -8.58
N LEU A 343 -7.11 -15.24 -7.30
CA LEU A 343 -6.03 -14.71 -6.49
C LEU A 343 -5.19 -15.88 -5.93
N GLN A 344 -4.21 -16.36 -6.69
CA GLN A 344 -3.38 -17.51 -6.27
C GLN A 344 -2.61 -17.17 -4.98
N THR A 345 -2.83 -17.92 -3.90
CA THR A 345 -2.10 -17.72 -2.63
C THR A 345 -0.77 -18.48 -2.65
N THR A 346 0.23 -18.00 -1.90
CA THR A 346 1.55 -18.63 -1.82
C THR A 346 1.88 -19.13 -0.42
N TRP A 347 1.62 -18.33 0.61
CA TRP A 347 1.89 -18.63 2.04
C TRP A 347 3.34 -19.07 2.35
N VAL A 348 4.28 -18.71 1.48
CA VAL A 348 5.72 -18.93 1.61
C VAL A 348 6.46 -17.62 1.37
N ASP A 349 7.74 -17.54 1.77
CA ASP A 349 8.59 -16.40 1.41
C ASP A 349 8.68 -16.24 -0.12
N VAL A 350 8.60 -15.00 -0.59
CA VAL A 350 8.64 -14.67 -2.03
C VAL A 350 9.91 -15.21 -2.72
N GLY A 351 11.05 -15.27 -2.03
CA GLY A 351 12.28 -15.84 -2.58
C GLY A 351 12.19 -17.35 -2.80
N ASP A 352 11.52 -18.09 -1.92
CA ASP A 352 11.27 -19.53 -2.10
C ASP A 352 10.26 -19.80 -3.22
N PHE A 353 9.21 -18.98 -3.32
CA PHE A 353 8.27 -19.04 -4.45
C PHE A 353 8.97 -18.78 -5.79
N ILE A 354 9.87 -17.79 -5.87
CA ILE A 354 10.62 -17.49 -7.09
C ILE A 354 11.53 -18.65 -7.50
N LYS A 355 12.24 -19.28 -6.55
CA LYS A 355 13.05 -20.47 -6.85
C LYS A 355 12.19 -21.62 -7.37
N ALA A 356 11.07 -21.89 -6.69
CA ALA A 356 10.13 -22.92 -7.10
C ALA A 356 9.54 -22.65 -8.50
N TYR A 357 9.21 -21.39 -8.80
CA TYR A 357 8.73 -20.97 -10.12
C TYR A 357 9.82 -21.11 -11.20
N LYS A 358 11.06 -20.65 -10.95
CA LYS A 358 12.12 -20.66 -11.98
C LYS A 358 12.72 -22.04 -12.22
N TYR A 359 12.74 -22.92 -11.21
CA TYR A 359 13.46 -24.19 -11.26
C TYR A 359 12.60 -25.44 -11.06
N GLY A 360 11.41 -25.36 -10.45
CA GLY A 360 10.66 -26.53 -9.98
C GLY A 360 9.92 -27.39 -11.02
N ASP A 361 10.04 -27.11 -12.32
CA ASP A 361 9.18 -27.74 -13.33
C ASP A 361 9.39 -29.25 -13.52
N GLY A 362 8.28 -29.98 -13.55
CA GLY A 362 8.23 -31.40 -13.95
C GLY A 362 8.58 -32.42 -12.87
N ALA A 363 8.79 -32.01 -11.61
CA ALA A 363 9.01 -32.95 -10.50
C ALA A 363 7.72 -33.74 -10.16
N PRO A 364 7.72 -35.09 -10.23
CA PRO A 364 6.57 -35.88 -9.81
C PRO A 364 6.43 -35.88 -8.29
N LEU A 365 5.36 -35.29 -7.77
CA LEU A 365 5.08 -35.21 -6.34
C LEU A 365 4.63 -36.57 -5.78
N PRO A 366 5.22 -37.05 -4.68
CA PRO A 366 4.61 -38.08 -3.83
C PRO A 366 3.21 -37.65 -3.37
N SER A 367 2.27 -38.58 -3.31
CA SER A 367 0.85 -38.35 -3.01
C SER A 367 0.54 -37.95 -1.55
N SER A 368 1.54 -37.50 -0.80
CA SER A 368 1.47 -37.20 0.64
C SER A 368 2.10 -35.86 1.04
N ILE A 369 2.53 -35.03 0.09
CA ILE A 369 3.19 -33.74 0.41
C ILE A 369 2.15 -32.66 0.78
N TYR A 370 1.82 -32.64 2.07
CA TYR A 370 1.53 -31.41 2.84
C TYR A 370 2.72 -31.09 3.76
N ALA A 371 3.95 -31.26 3.26
CA ALA A 371 5.17 -31.17 4.06
C ALA A 371 5.95 -29.88 3.76
N GLU A 372 6.42 -29.23 4.82
CA GLU A 372 7.41 -28.13 4.77
C GLU A 372 8.82 -28.60 4.39
N GLU A 373 8.96 -29.83 3.88
CA GLU A 373 10.23 -30.43 3.50
C GLU A 373 10.99 -29.57 2.49
N THR A 374 12.30 -29.39 2.75
CA THR A 374 13.23 -28.72 1.85
C THR A 374 13.46 -29.59 0.62
N ILE A 375 12.86 -29.22 -0.50
CA ILE A 375 13.11 -29.82 -1.81
C ILE A 375 14.29 -29.09 -2.45
N CYS A 376 15.23 -29.84 -3.03
CA CYS A 376 16.36 -29.29 -3.78
C CYS A 376 16.32 -29.79 -5.24
N TYR A 377 16.22 -28.87 -6.19
CA TYR A 377 16.20 -29.16 -7.62
C TYR A 377 17.28 -28.36 -8.35
N GLN A 378 18.06 -29.00 -9.24
CA GLN A 378 19.24 -28.42 -9.91
C GLN A 378 20.26 -27.74 -8.97
N GLY A 379 20.26 -28.08 -7.67
CA GLY A 379 21.12 -27.49 -6.64
C GLY A 379 20.54 -26.25 -5.94
N VAL A 380 19.35 -25.80 -6.33
CA VAL A 380 18.59 -24.73 -5.65
C VAL A 380 17.55 -25.38 -4.73
N CYS A 381 17.40 -24.88 -3.50
CA CYS A 381 16.49 -25.45 -2.50
C CYS A 381 15.39 -24.46 -2.06
N PHE A 382 14.19 -25.00 -1.79
CA PHE A 382 12.96 -24.31 -1.42
C PHE A 382 11.98 -25.29 -0.75
N SER A 383 10.93 -24.80 -0.08
CA SER A 383 9.91 -25.67 0.55
C SER A 383 8.99 -26.41 -0.45
N GLY A 384 8.44 -27.56 -0.02
CA GLY A 384 7.41 -28.30 -0.77
C GLY A 384 6.14 -27.49 -1.06
N TYR A 385 5.74 -26.59 -0.16
CA TYR A 385 4.61 -25.68 -0.40
C TYR A 385 4.91 -24.67 -1.53
N ALA A 386 6.13 -24.13 -1.61
CA ALA A 386 6.52 -23.25 -2.71
C ALA A 386 6.43 -23.96 -4.06
N LEU A 387 6.86 -25.22 -4.14
CA LEU A 387 6.73 -26.05 -5.34
C LEU A 387 5.27 -26.28 -5.75
N ASN A 388 4.42 -26.65 -4.80
CA ASN A 388 3.02 -26.95 -5.08
C ASN A 388 2.24 -25.69 -5.50
N SER A 389 2.46 -24.56 -4.83
CA SER A 389 1.88 -23.26 -5.19
C SER A 389 2.36 -22.77 -6.56
N ALA A 390 3.66 -22.87 -6.88
CA ALA A 390 4.18 -22.48 -8.19
C ALA A 390 3.61 -23.34 -9.34
N ASN A 391 3.38 -24.64 -9.10
CA ASN A 391 2.72 -25.53 -10.07
C ASN A 391 1.23 -25.20 -10.24
N ALA A 392 0.52 -24.81 -9.18
CA ALA A 392 -0.87 -24.33 -9.26
C ALA A 392 -0.96 -23.00 -10.03
N PHE A 393 -0.09 -22.03 -9.71
CA PHE A 393 0.03 -20.75 -10.42
C PHE A 393 0.23 -20.94 -11.93
N LYS A 394 1.27 -21.69 -12.34
CA LYS A 394 1.53 -21.96 -13.76
C LYS A 394 0.35 -22.65 -14.46
N ALA A 395 -0.35 -23.54 -13.77
CA ALA A 395 -1.54 -24.20 -14.32
C ALA A 395 -2.69 -23.21 -14.56
N ILE A 396 -2.97 -22.31 -13.61
CA ILE A 396 -3.95 -21.22 -13.78
C ILE A 396 -3.58 -20.37 -15.00
N MET A 397 -2.36 -19.81 -15.01
CA MET A 397 -1.98 -18.81 -16.01
C MET A 397 -1.90 -19.42 -17.42
N ALA A 398 -1.43 -20.66 -17.56
CA ALA A 398 -1.49 -21.40 -18.83
C ALA A 398 -2.92 -21.72 -19.29
N THR A 399 -3.83 -22.04 -18.36
CA THR A 399 -5.25 -22.26 -18.67
C THR A 399 -5.91 -20.96 -19.13
N ILE A 400 -5.63 -19.82 -18.48
CA ILE A 400 -6.13 -18.51 -18.90
C ILE A 400 -5.62 -18.19 -20.31
N ARG A 401 -4.31 -18.30 -20.57
CA ARG A 401 -3.71 -18.06 -21.89
C ARG A 401 -4.30 -18.95 -23.00
N SER A 402 -4.68 -20.19 -22.69
CA SER A 402 -5.25 -21.13 -23.67
C SER A 402 -6.78 -21.04 -23.81
N SER A 403 -7.49 -20.50 -22.81
CA SER A 403 -8.96 -20.34 -22.83
C SER A 403 -9.48 -19.34 -23.88
N GLY A 404 -8.58 -18.53 -24.47
CA GLY A 404 -8.95 -17.51 -25.45
C GLY A 404 -9.67 -16.30 -24.86
N THR A 405 -9.83 -16.21 -23.53
CA THR A 405 -10.24 -14.95 -22.88
C THR A 405 -9.25 -13.87 -23.30
N PRO A 406 -9.69 -12.74 -23.88
CA PRO A 406 -8.77 -11.66 -24.12
C PRO A 406 -8.31 -11.19 -22.73
N SER A 407 -7.00 -11.05 -22.56
CA SER A 407 -6.53 -10.05 -21.59
C SER A 407 -7.27 -8.76 -21.94
N PRO A 408 -7.89 -8.07 -20.96
CA PRO A 408 -8.50 -6.78 -21.25
C PRO A 408 -7.46 -5.93 -22.00
N SER A 409 -7.86 -5.37 -23.15
CA SER A 409 -7.03 -4.41 -23.88
C SER A 409 -6.53 -3.38 -22.87
N PRO A 410 -5.21 -3.10 -22.84
CA PRO A 410 -4.52 -2.62 -21.64
C PRO A 410 -5.35 -1.56 -20.94
N SER A 411 -5.83 -1.92 -19.74
CA SER A 411 -6.54 -0.99 -18.89
C SER A 411 -5.53 0.09 -18.54
N ASN A 412 -5.65 1.24 -19.21
CA ASN A 412 -4.71 2.36 -19.13
C ASN A 412 -4.15 2.48 -17.72
N LEU A 413 -2.83 2.37 -17.58
CA LEU A 413 -2.22 2.24 -16.28
C LEU A 413 -2.27 3.59 -15.56
N PRO A 414 -2.64 3.61 -14.27
CA PRO A 414 -2.69 4.85 -13.51
C PRO A 414 -1.28 5.49 -13.46
N PRO A 415 -1.14 6.78 -13.80
CA PRO A 415 0.17 7.40 -14.00
C PRO A 415 0.95 7.48 -12.68
N SER A 416 2.26 7.28 -12.71
CA SER A 416 3.10 7.54 -11.52
C SER A 416 3.21 9.05 -11.26
N VAL A 417 3.15 9.47 -9.98
CA VAL A 417 3.40 10.86 -9.57
C VAL A 417 3.98 10.97 -8.16
N SER A 418 4.97 11.84 -7.99
CA SER A 418 5.61 12.16 -6.71
C SER A 418 5.96 13.64 -6.63
N ILE A 419 5.86 14.23 -5.44
CA ILE A 419 6.39 15.59 -5.18
C ILE A 419 7.90 15.47 -4.95
N GLY A 420 8.70 16.10 -5.81
CA GLY A 420 10.16 16.17 -5.68
C GLY A 420 10.63 17.35 -4.83
N SER A 421 9.81 18.39 -4.69
CA SER A 421 10.01 19.52 -3.78
C SER A 421 8.66 20.21 -3.54
N PRO A 422 8.34 20.72 -2.33
CA PRO A 422 9.15 20.69 -1.12
C PRO A 422 9.27 19.28 -0.52
N SER A 423 10.27 19.05 0.33
CA SER A 423 10.44 17.79 1.06
C SER A 423 9.43 17.65 2.21
N ASN A 424 9.10 16.42 2.60
CA ASN A 424 8.22 16.16 3.74
C ASN A 424 8.79 16.75 5.05
N ASN A 425 7.91 17.31 5.88
CA ASN A 425 8.18 18.08 7.10
C ASN A 425 9.07 19.33 6.93
N SER A 426 9.27 19.82 5.70
CA SER A 426 9.99 21.08 5.47
C SER A 426 9.21 22.30 5.95
N SER A 427 9.94 23.33 6.38
CA SER A 427 9.37 24.58 6.91
C SER A 427 9.58 25.74 5.93
N HIS A 428 8.54 26.56 5.75
CA HIS A 428 8.49 27.68 4.80
C HIS A 428 7.95 28.94 5.48
N THR A 429 8.17 30.11 4.90
CA THR A 429 7.74 31.40 5.48
C THR A 429 6.39 31.84 4.90
N ALA A 430 5.44 32.19 5.77
CA ALA A 430 4.16 32.74 5.33
C ALA A 430 4.34 34.04 4.51
N GLY A 431 3.64 34.13 3.39
CA GLY A 431 3.73 35.27 2.47
C GLY A 431 4.80 35.18 1.37
N LEU A 432 5.67 34.17 1.36
CA LEU A 432 6.65 33.95 0.29
C LEU A 432 6.20 32.90 -0.73
N PRO A 433 6.49 33.07 -2.03
CA PRO A 433 6.10 32.11 -3.06
C PRO A 433 6.80 30.75 -2.87
N LEU A 434 5.99 29.69 -2.74
CA LEU A 434 6.43 28.30 -2.60
C LEU A 434 6.21 27.54 -3.91
N THR A 435 7.29 27.15 -4.60
CA THR A 435 7.20 26.28 -5.77
C THR A 435 7.15 24.81 -5.37
N VAL A 436 6.10 24.12 -5.79
CA VAL A 436 5.94 22.66 -5.72
C VAL A 436 6.35 22.08 -7.07
N PHE A 437 7.25 21.11 -7.08
CA PHE A 437 7.69 20.34 -8.25
C PHE A 437 7.17 18.90 -8.15
N ALA A 438 6.63 18.38 -9.25
CA ALA A 438 6.20 16.99 -9.35
C ALA A 438 6.90 16.25 -10.49
N SER A 439 7.43 15.07 -10.16
CA SER A 439 7.85 14.08 -11.15
C SER A 439 6.65 13.19 -11.44
N ALA A 440 6.14 13.24 -12.67
CA ALA A 440 5.05 12.38 -13.14
C ALA A 440 5.41 11.72 -14.47
N SER A 441 5.09 10.43 -14.59
CA SER A 441 5.32 9.63 -15.79
C SER A 441 4.28 8.53 -15.94
N ASP A 442 3.91 8.27 -17.19
CA ASP A 442 3.01 7.20 -17.59
C ASP A 442 3.85 6.07 -18.24
N SER A 443 3.38 4.83 -18.17
CA SER A 443 4.09 3.64 -18.64
C SER A 443 3.45 2.97 -19.87
N ASP A 444 2.17 3.22 -20.16
CA ASP A 444 1.51 2.81 -21.41
C ASP A 444 0.89 3.98 -22.21
N GLY A 445 0.80 5.17 -21.62
CA GLY A 445 0.36 6.41 -22.27
C GLY A 445 1.30 7.61 -22.10
N SER A 446 0.72 8.77 -21.78
CA SER A 446 1.37 10.05 -21.58
C SER A 446 0.55 10.95 -20.66
N ILE A 447 1.23 11.67 -19.76
CA ILE A 447 0.61 12.64 -18.84
C ILE A 447 -0.02 13.79 -19.64
N THR A 448 -1.31 14.04 -19.45
CA THR A 448 -2.00 15.24 -19.97
C THR A 448 -1.89 16.42 -19.02
N LYS A 449 -1.85 16.16 -17.71
CA LYS A 449 -1.65 17.20 -16.68
C LYS A 449 -1.23 16.65 -15.31
N VAL A 450 -0.68 17.53 -14.48
CA VAL A 450 -0.51 17.34 -13.04
C VAL A 450 -1.23 18.47 -12.30
N GLU A 451 -2.18 18.13 -11.45
CA GLU A 451 -2.91 19.05 -10.56
C GLU A 451 -2.22 19.09 -9.18
N PHE A 452 -2.07 20.27 -8.58
CA PHE A 452 -1.42 20.45 -7.27
C PHE A 452 -2.45 20.87 -6.21
N PHE A 453 -2.37 20.32 -4.99
CA PHE A 453 -3.35 20.53 -3.92
C PHE A 453 -2.72 20.88 -2.56
N ARG A 454 -3.49 21.56 -1.71
CA ARG A 454 -3.32 21.59 -0.25
C ARG A 454 -4.55 20.94 0.40
N GLY A 455 -4.37 19.78 1.04
CA GLY A 455 -5.49 18.92 1.44
C GLY A 455 -6.44 18.67 0.26
N THR A 456 -7.72 19.01 0.40
CA THR A 456 -8.72 18.93 -0.67
C THR A 456 -8.78 20.15 -1.60
N THR A 457 -8.04 21.24 -1.31
CA THR A 457 -8.09 22.47 -2.11
C THR A 457 -7.06 22.43 -3.24
N LYS A 458 -7.53 22.41 -4.50
CA LYS A 458 -6.65 22.59 -5.67
C LYS A 458 -5.99 23.97 -5.63
N LEU A 459 -4.67 23.98 -5.78
CA LEU A 459 -3.84 25.18 -5.92
C LEU A 459 -3.72 25.60 -7.39
N GLY A 460 -3.50 24.63 -8.29
CA GLY A 460 -3.37 24.84 -9.72
C GLY A 460 -3.13 23.54 -10.49
N GLU A 461 -2.71 23.65 -11.74
CA GLU A 461 -2.29 22.53 -12.57
C GLU A 461 -1.22 22.96 -13.58
N ASP A 462 -0.45 21.99 -14.07
CA ASP A 462 0.54 22.13 -15.14
C ASP A 462 0.30 21.03 -16.19
N THR A 463 0.48 21.34 -17.47
CA THR A 463 0.23 20.43 -18.61
C THR A 463 1.49 20.08 -19.39
N ALA A 464 2.68 20.45 -18.90
CA ALA A 464 3.95 20.12 -19.53
C ALA A 464 5.04 19.77 -18.50
N ALA A 465 5.92 18.83 -18.83
CA ALA A 465 7.08 18.52 -18.01
C ALA A 465 8.18 19.60 -18.21
N PRO A 466 8.93 19.99 -17.15
CA PRO A 466 8.84 19.52 -15.77
C PRO A 466 7.67 20.16 -15.03
N TYR A 467 6.78 19.35 -14.43
CA TYR A 467 5.54 19.84 -13.83
C TYR A 467 5.82 20.64 -12.55
N GLN A 468 5.39 21.90 -12.52
CA GLN A 468 5.62 22.79 -11.38
C GLN A 468 4.47 23.77 -11.14
N TYR A 469 4.24 24.12 -9.88
CA TYR A 469 3.28 25.14 -9.49
C TYR A 469 3.82 26.03 -8.36
N THR A 470 3.82 27.36 -8.57
CA THR A 470 4.20 28.33 -7.53
C THR A 470 2.98 28.81 -6.74
N TRP A 471 2.81 28.33 -5.52
CA TRP A 471 1.86 28.86 -4.56
C TRP A 471 2.37 30.20 -4.04
N SER A 472 1.90 31.29 -4.67
CA SER A 472 2.48 32.63 -4.57
C SER A 472 2.40 33.30 -3.19
N ASN A 473 1.42 32.94 -2.36
CA ASN A 473 1.24 33.46 -1.00
C ASN A 473 0.58 32.37 -0.12
N PRO A 474 1.38 31.54 0.57
CA PRO A 474 0.90 30.61 1.56
C PRO A 474 0.68 31.33 2.91
N PRO A 475 -0.52 31.29 3.50
CA PRO A 475 -0.74 31.76 4.87
C PRO A 475 -0.03 30.83 5.88
N ALA A 476 0.19 31.30 7.10
CA ALA A 476 0.73 30.45 8.16
C ALA A 476 -0.21 29.27 8.49
N GLY A 477 0.34 28.07 8.66
CA GLY A 477 -0.38 26.84 8.93
C GLY A 477 0.47 25.59 8.63
N SER A 478 0.05 24.44 9.16
CA SER A 478 0.50 23.14 8.63
C SER A 478 -0.37 22.78 7.44
N TYR A 479 0.24 22.33 6.34
CA TYR A 479 -0.46 21.89 5.14
C TYR A 479 0.05 20.55 4.67
N VAL A 480 -0.86 19.67 4.27
CA VAL A 480 -0.54 18.48 3.51
C VAL A 480 -0.63 18.84 2.02
N LEU A 481 0.45 18.66 1.27
CA LEU A 481 0.50 18.85 -0.17
C LEU A 481 0.43 17.50 -0.89
N THR A 482 -0.30 17.47 -2.00
CA THR A 482 -0.30 16.34 -2.95
C THR A 482 -0.26 16.85 -4.39
N ALA A 483 0.32 16.04 -5.28
CA ALA A 483 0.28 16.25 -6.72
C ALA A 483 -0.49 15.08 -7.36
N LYS A 484 -1.35 15.37 -8.34
CA LYS A 484 -2.25 14.39 -8.95
C LYS A 484 -2.07 14.39 -10.47
N ALA A 485 -1.50 13.33 -11.00
CA ALA A 485 -1.34 13.16 -12.44
C ALA A 485 -2.67 12.72 -13.08
N THR A 486 -2.87 13.12 -14.33
CA THR A 486 -3.88 12.58 -15.26
C THR A 486 -3.18 12.25 -16.57
N ASP A 487 -3.50 11.10 -17.16
CA ASP A 487 -2.95 10.63 -18.45
C ASP A 487 -3.84 10.98 -19.66
N ASN A 488 -3.55 10.40 -20.82
CA ASN A 488 -4.28 10.61 -22.08
C ASN A 488 -5.51 9.71 -22.29
N GLN A 489 -5.86 8.85 -21.33
CA GLN A 489 -7.11 8.06 -21.31
C GLN A 489 -7.98 8.35 -20.08
N ASN A 490 -7.51 9.28 -19.22
CA ASN A 490 -8.14 9.86 -18.03
C ASN A 490 -8.09 9.03 -16.73
N PHE A 491 -7.15 8.08 -16.56
CA PHE A 491 -6.85 7.62 -15.20
C PHE A 491 -6.09 8.69 -14.42
N GLN A 492 -6.12 8.56 -13.10
CA GLN A 492 -5.65 9.60 -12.18
C GLN A 492 -5.04 8.98 -10.92
N THR A 493 -3.81 9.41 -10.60
CA THR A 493 -3.09 8.98 -9.40
C THR A 493 -2.76 10.21 -8.57
N THR A 494 -2.85 10.10 -7.25
CA THR A 494 -2.41 11.15 -6.31
C THR A 494 -1.13 10.69 -5.61
N SER A 495 -0.16 11.59 -5.47
CA SER A 495 1.12 11.31 -4.83
C SER A 495 0.95 10.99 -3.34
N VAL A 496 1.99 10.38 -2.76
CA VAL A 496 2.24 10.45 -1.31
C VAL A 496 2.09 11.88 -0.80
N SER A 497 1.57 12.00 0.41
CA SER A 497 1.35 13.27 1.10
C SER A 497 2.66 13.88 1.61
N VAL A 498 2.90 15.14 1.28
CA VAL A 498 4.03 15.95 1.76
C VAL A 498 3.50 16.98 2.76
N THR A 499 3.71 16.74 4.05
CA THR A 499 3.40 17.73 5.10
C THR A 499 4.44 18.84 5.08
N ILE A 500 4.01 20.08 5.19
CA ILE A 500 4.87 21.26 5.36
C ILE A 500 4.36 22.18 6.46
N ALA A 501 5.28 22.86 7.14
CA ALA A 501 4.97 23.87 8.14
C ALA A 501 5.25 25.28 7.58
N VAL A 502 4.21 26.01 7.18
CA VAL A 502 4.35 27.42 6.81
C VAL A 502 4.22 28.25 8.08
N THR A 503 5.31 28.88 8.52
CA THR A 503 5.34 29.63 9.79
C THR A 503 5.03 31.11 9.59
N SER A 504 4.27 31.69 10.52
CA SER A 504 4.02 33.13 10.55
C SER A 504 5.29 33.88 10.91
N VAL A 505 5.63 34.93 10.16
CA VAL A 505 6.63 35.91 10.61
C VAL A 505 6.06 36.63 11.85
N GLN A 506 6.47 36.21 13.04
CA GLN A 506 6.04 36.85 14.29
C GLN A 506 6.74 38.20 14.44
N THR A 507 6.03 39.28 14.12
CA THR A 507 6.45 40.66 14.33
C THR A 507 6.21 41.11 15.77
N THR A 508 6.77 40.37 16.73
CA THR A 508 6.83 40.77 18.14
C THR A 508 8.07 41.63 18.40
N SER A 509 7.88 42.80 19.00
CA SER A 509 8.97 43.73 19.26
C SER A 509 9.77 43.33 20.51
N SER A 510 11.04 42.97 20.31
CA SER A 510 12.10 42.69 21.31
C SER A 510 12.20 41.25 21.84
N PRO A 511 13.43 40.69 22.02
CA PRO A 511 14.73 41.15 21.55
C PRO A 511 15.14 40.49 20.21
N ILE A 512 16.20 41.01 19.58
CA ILE A 512 16.76 40.46 18.34
C ILE A 512 17.34 39.05 18.59
N PRO A 513 17.05 38.03 17.76
CA PRO A 513 17.77 36.74 17.82
C PRO A 513 19.26 36.99 17.62
N GLN A 514 20.12 36.46 18.48
CA GLN A 514 21.55 36.83 18.47
C GLN A 514 22.30 36.18 17.28
N GLU A 515 22.10 36.74 16.09
CA GLU A 515 22.92 36.52 14.91
C GLU A 515 24.39 36.83 15.26
N ASN A 516 25.23 35.80 15.22
CA ASN A 516 26.66 35.99 15.29
C ASN A 516 27.23 35.79 13.89
N VAL A 517 27.63 36.90 13.27
CA VAL A 517 28.32 36.94 12.00
C VAL A 517 29.82 36.74 12.28
N PHE A 518 30.29 35.50 12.11
CA PHE A 518 31.69 35.16 12.31
C PHE A 518 32.53 35.65 11.11
N GLY A 519 32.96 36.89 11.16
CA GLY A 519 33.85 37.48 10.15
C GLY A 519 35.32 37.13 10.41
N LEU A 520 35.94 36.44 9.46
CA LEU A 520 37.41 36.37 9.36
C LEU A 520 37.87 37.58 8.54
N VAL A 521 38.25 38.67 9.22
CA VAL A 521 38.70 39.93 8.60
C VAL A 521 40.20 40.11 8.84
N SER A 522 40.96 40.46 7.80
CA SER A 522 42.41 40.56 7.88
C SER A 522 43.04 41.37 6.75
N GLY A 523 43.45 42.62 7.04
CA GLY A 523 44.40 43.40 6.22
C GLY A 523 43.91 44.03 4.92
N ASN A 524 44.83 44.65 4.18
CA ASN A 524 44.64 45.24 2.84
C ASN A 524 45.97 45.27 2.04
N SER A 525 46.19 44.39 1.04
CA SER A 525 47.31 44.49 0.04
C SER A 525 47.30 43.39 -1.05
N THR A 526 47.11 43.78 -2.32
CA THR A 526 46.65 42.94 -3.45
C THR A 526 47.67 41.97 -4.08
N TYR A 527 47.21 40.78 -4.48
CA TYR A 527 47.91 39.82 -5.38
C TYR A 527 46.90 38.89 -6.08
N MET A 528 47.18 38.44 -7.32
CA MET A 528 46.28 37.57 -8.09
C MET A 528 46.49 36.07 -7.79
N GLN A 529 45.40 35.32 -7.62
CA GLN A 529 45.38 33.85 -7.68
C GLN A 529 44.77 33.38 -9.01
N HIS A 530 45.07 32.13 -9.41
CA HIS A 530 44.53 31.55 -10.64
C HIS A 530 43.11 30.96 -10.44
N ALA A 531 42.37 30.89 -11.55
CA ALA A 531 41.11 30.16 -11.68
C ALA A 531 41.22 28.67 -11.26
N ASN A 532 40.08 28.01 -11.05
CA ASN A 532 40.00 26.57 -10.76
C ASN A 532 40.81 26.17 -9.52
N ALA A 533 40.81 27.04 -8.50
CA ALA A 533 41.49 26.82 -7.23
C ALA A 533 40.47 26.59 -6.10
N LEU A 534 40.37 25.35 -5.63
CA LEU A 534 39.70 25.00 -4.38
C LEU A 534 40.47 25.61 -3.19
N GLN A 535 39.82 26.49 -2.41
CA GLN A 535 40.37 27.14 -1.21
C GLN A 535 39.48 26.90 0.01
N ALA A 536 40.02 27.01 1.24
CA ALA A 536 39.26 26.87 2.48
C ALA A 536 39.83 27.70 3.64
N MET A 537 39.00 27.96 4.66
CA MET A 537 39.35 28.70 5.87
C MET A 537 38.66 28.09 7.12
N ARG A 538 39.36 28.03 8.25
CA ARG A 538 38.86 27.50 9.53
C ARG A 538 38.18 28.60 10.35
N PHE A 539 36.98 28.32 10.89
CA PHE A 539 36.29 29.18 11.84
C PHE A 539 35.85 28.38 13.07
N GLN A 540 35.46 29.08 14.14
CA GLN A 540 34.78 28.49 15.30
C GLN A 540 33.37 29.03 15.38
N ASN A 541 32.38 28.15 15.51
CA ASN A 541 31.05 28.54 15.96
C ASN A 541 31.08 28.71 17.49
N THR A 542 30.96 29.95 17.99
CA THR A 542 31.02 30.22 19.44
C THR A 542 29.66 30.44 20.11
N VAL A 543 28.52 30.42 19.39
CA VAL A 543 27.21 30.67 20.01
C VAL A 543 26.64 29.50 20.80
N GLY A 544 27.13 28.28 20.59
CA GLY A 544 26.48 27.07 21.08
C GLY A 544 25.79 26.31 19.95
N ASN A 545 24.72 25.60 20.29
CA ASN A 545 23.92 24.85 19.31
C ASN A 545 23.05 25.83 18.51
N GLY A 546 23.29 25.89 17.21
CA GLY A 546 22.65 26.87 16.33
C GLY A 546 22.60 26.41 14.87
N ILE A 547 21.85 27.15 14.06
CA ILE A 547 21.70 26.87 12.63
C ILE A 547 22.56 27.88 11.87
N LEU A 548 23.51 27.37 11.08
CA LEU A 548 24.15 28.14 10.03
C LEU A 548 23.12 28.43 8.95
N THR A 549 22.85 29.73 8.70
CA THR A 549 21.79 30.20 7.79
C THR A 549 22.33 30.85 6.52
N LYS A 550 23.56 31.39 6.57
CA LYS A 550 24.19 32.09 5.45
C LYS A 550 25.71 31.90 5.44
N LEU A 551 26.26 31.67 4.24
CA LEU A 551 27.69 31.80 3.94
C LEU A 551 27.91 33.00 3.02
N GLU A 552 28.91 33.83 3.31
CA GLU A 552 29.32 34.96 2.46
C GLU A 552 30.83 34.92 2.16
N LEU A 553 31.21 35.29 0.94
CA LEU A 553 32.60 35.46 0.48
C LEU A 553 32.75 36.82 -0.23
N LEU A 554 33.80 37.57 0.10
CA LEU A 554 34.20 38.77 -0.63
C LEU A 554 35.14 38.41 -1.79
N VAL A 555 34.74 38.77 -3.00
CA VAL A 555 35.52 38.80 -4.25
C VAL A 555 35.82 40.28 -4.55
N ASP A 556 37.00 40.59 -5.07
CA ASP A 556 37.42 41.98 -5.26
C ASP A 556 37.13 42.50 -6.68
N ASP A 557 36.49 43.66 -6.76
CA ASP A 557 35.74 44.13 -7.93
C ASP A 557 36.58 45.05 -8.84
N ALA A 558 36.47 44.79 -10.14
CA ALA A 558 36.78 45.73 -11.22
C ALA A 558 35.87 45.43 -12.42
N THR A 559 35.67 44.13 -12.72
CA THR A 559 34.57 43.55 -13.51
C THR A 559 34.43 42.04 -13.19
N PRO A 560 33.84 41.62 -12.06
CA PRO A 560 33.60 40.22 -11.78
C PRO A 560 32.35 39.70 -12.52
N SER A 561 32.48 38.53 -13.14
CA SER A 561 31.39 37.75 -13.72
C SER A 561 31.50 36.29 -13.27
N GLY A 562 30.50 35.47 -13.56
CA GLY A 562 30.54 34.03 -13.27
C GLY A 562 30.14 33.66 -11.83
N MET A 563 30.56 32.47 -11.41
CA MET A 563 30.00 31.73 -10.29
C MET A 563 31.08 31.21 -9.33
N VAL A 564 30.69 31.02 -8.07
CA VAL A 564 31.51 30.39 -7.02
C VAL A 564 30.70 29.28 -6.37
N ARG A 565 31.27 28.07 -6.25
CA ARG A 565 30.68 26.99 -5.44
C ARG A 565 31.20 27.08 -4.00
N MET A 566 30.34 26.93 -2.99
CA MET A 566 30.72 27.08 -1.58
C MET A 566 30.20 25.93 -0.70
N GLY A 567 30.85 25.64 0.42
CA GLY A 567 30.43 24.58 1.35
C GLY A 567 31.14 24.57 2.70
N VAL A 568 30.74 23.65 3.57
CA VAL A 568 31.24 23.49 4.94
C VAL A 568 31.76 22.08 5.17
N TYR A 569 32.95 21.97 5.79
CA TYR A 569 33.59 20.71 6.18
C TYR A 569 33.77 20.66 7.70
N ALA A 570 33.83 19.44 8.25
CA ALA A 570 34.21 19.21 9.63
C ALA A 570 35.66 19.66 9.91
N ASP A 571 35.98 20.02 11.16
CA ASP A 571 37.38 20.14 11.58
C ASP A 571 37.93 18.79 12.04
N ALA A 572 39.01 18.34 11.41
CA ALA A 572 39.74 17.13 11.75
C ALA A 572 41.07 17.47 12.46
N ASN A 573 40.98 18.12 13.63
CA ASN A 573 42.11 18.59 14.44
C ASN A 573 42.98 19.66 13.75
N GLY A 574 42.36 20.69 13.16
CA GLY A 574 43.10 21.78 12.51
C GLY A 574 43.46 21.53 11.05
N VAL A 575 42.86 20.53 10.41
CA VAL A 575 42.75 20.41 8.94
C VAL A 575 41.27 20.13 8.56
N PRO A 576 40.84 20.39 7.32
CA PRO A 576 39.49 20.03 6.88
C PRO A 576 39.27 18.51 6.85
N GLY A 577 38.07 18.08 7.24
CA GLY A 577 37.66 16.67 7.25
C GLY A 577 36.69 16.31 6.12
N ASP A 578 35.55 15.71 6.50
CA ASP A 578 34.47 15.32 5.58
C ASP A 578 33.50 16.48 5.30
N LEU A 579 32.86 16.47 4.13
CA LEU A 579 31.90 17.49 3.70
C LEU A 579 30.60 17.37 4.51
N LEU A 580 30.19 18.45 5.17
CA LEU A 580 28.96 18.54 5.98
C LEU A 580 27.81 19.24 5.25
N LEU A 581 28.13 20.18 4.35
CA LEU A 581 27.16 20.89 3.53
C LEU A 581 27.84 21.35 2.23
N ASP A 582 27.31 20.94 1.08
CA ASP A 582 27.50 21.70 -0.16
C ASP A 582 26.42 22.79 -0.18
N ALA A 583 26.82 24.06 -0.14
CA ALA A 583 25.90 25.20 -0.19
C ALA A 583 25.58 25.62 -1.65
N GLY A 584 26.06 24.86 -2.64
CA GLY A 584 25.79 25.08 -4.04
C GLY A 584 26.58 26.24 -4.63
N GLU A 585 26.08 26.73 -5.76
CA GLU A 585 26.73 27.76 -6.59
C GLU A 585 26.01 29.10 -6.44
N ALA A 586 26.79 30.16 -6.25
CA ALA A 586 26.31 31.53 -6.12
C ALA A 586 27.02 32.45 -7.13
N THR A 587 26.25 33.30 -7.78
CA THR A 587 26.74 34.28 -8.76
C THR A 587 27.50 35.41 -8.08
N VAL A 588 28.57 35.89 -8.71
CA VAL A 588 29.30 37.06 -8.19
C VAL A 588 28.60 38.35 -8.64
N SER A 589 28.31 39.23 -7.67
CA SER A 589 27.68 40.54 -7.92
C SER A 589 28.19 41.55 -6.89
N ASN A 590 28.71 42.69 -7.37
CA ASN A 590 29.18 43.82 -6.54
C ASN A 590 30.07 43.39 -5.35
N GLY A 591 30.99 42.47 -5.61
CA GLY A 591 31.98 41.94 -4.66
C GLY A 591 31.50 40.92 -3.62
N TRP A 592 30.25 40.94 -3.14
CA TRP A 592 29.78 39.96 -2.13
C TRP A 592 29.01 38.80 -2.74
N VAL A 593 29.60 37.61 -2.69
CA VAL A 593 28.94 36.34 -2.97
C VAL A 593 28.21 35.86 -1.71
N SER A 594 27.00 35.34 -1.86
CA SER A 594 26.19 34.76 -0.78
C SER A 594 25.56 33.45 -1.21
N ALA A 595 25.72 32.40 -0.40
CA ALA A 595 24.94 31.17 -0.54
C ALA A 595 24.02 31.00 0.69
N PRO A 596 22.73 30.66 0.51
CA PRO A 596 21.91 30.19 1.62
C PRO A 596 22.47 28.85 2.12
N SER A 597 22.41 28.63 3.42
CA SER A 597 22.87 27.40 4.04
C SER A 597 21.91 26.97 5.14
N VAL A 598 21.80 25.67 5.39
CA VAL A 598 21.09 25.10 6.54
C VAL A 598 21.91 23.94 7.07
N LEU A 599 22.66 24.19 8.15
CA LEU A 599 23.43 23.16 8.85
C LEU A 599 23.38 23.42 10.35
N SER A 600 23.01 22.39 11.13
CA SER A 600 23.06 22.46 12.59
C SER A 600 24.51 22.37 13.06
N LEU A 601 25.03 23.47 13.63
CA LEU A 601 26.37 23.54 14.21
C LEU A 601 26.31 23.43 15.74
N GLN A 602 27.31 22.78 16.32
CA GLN A 602 27.59 22.78 17.75
C GLN A 602 28.70 23.80 18.06
N ASN A 603 29.00 24.05 19.34
CA ASN A 603 30.15 24.90 19.72
C ASN A 603 31.46 24.18 19.37
N SER A 604 32.00 24.44 18.19
CA SER A 604 33.06 23.64 17.57
C SER A 604 33.73 24.39 16.42
N TYR A 605 34.88 23.86 15.99
CA TYR A 605 35.59 24.31 14.80
C TYR A 605 35.04 23.65 13.54
N TYR A 606 35.02 24.41 12.45
CA TYR A 606 34.55 24.00 11.13
C TYR A 606 35.40 24.69 10.05
N TRP A 607 35.30 24.24 8.80
CA TRP A 607 35.95 24.87 7.66
C TRP A 607 34.91 25.32 6.63
N ILE A 608 35.03 26.53 6.11
CA ILE A 608 34.30 26.98 4.92
C ILE A 608 35.23 26.81 3.73
N ALA A 609 34.76 26.26 2.61
CA ALA A 609 35.52 26.05 1.39
C ALA A 609 34.79 26.56 0.16
N TYR A 610 35.53 26.85 -0.91
CA TYR A 610 34.97 27.33 -2.17
C TYR A 610 35.83 27.04 -3.41
N ILE A 611 35.20 27.04 -4.60
CA ILE A 611 35.82 26.85 -5.92
C ILE A 611 35.40 28.01 -6.85
N LEU A 612 36.36 28.60 -7.57
CA LEU A 612 36.17 29.76 -8.44
C LEU A 612 36.11 29.40 -9.93
N GLN A 613 35.16 29.98 -10.67
CA GLN A 613 35.08 29.90 -12.13
C GLN A 613 36.23 30.66 -12.83
N HIS A 614 36.45 30.39 -14.13
CA HIS A 614 37.61 30.83 -14.92
C HIS A 614 37.90 32.34 -14.92
N ASP A 615 36.87 33.16 -14.77
CA ASP A 615 36.88 34.62 -14.78
C ASP A 615 37.04 35.26 -13.38
N ASN A 616 37.00 34.48 -12.31
CA ASN A 616 36.95 34.99 -10.94
C ASN A 616 38.34 35.13 -10.30
N GLY A 617 38.94 36.31 -10.42
CA GLY A 617 40.12 36.71 -9.66
C GLY A 617 39.75 37.25 -8.26
N ILE A 618 40.45 36.80 -7.21
CA ILE A 618 40.38 37.42 -5.88
C ILE A 618 41.74 38.02 -5.53
N ARG A 619 41.75 39.24 -4.99
CA ARG A 619 42.98 39.91 -4.54
C ARG A 619 43.33 39.50 -3.10
N TYR A 620 44.57 39.07 -2.89
CA TYR A 620 45.19 38.86 -1.57
C TYR A 620 45.13 40.13 -0.70
N GLN A 621 45.22 39.97 0.63
CA GLN A 621 45.39 41.02 1.65
C GLN A 621 46.20 40.47 2.86
N THR A 622 46.77 41.33 3.71
CA THR A 622 47.66 40.94 4.84
C THR A 622 47.37 41.66 6.16
N ASP A 623 46.87 40.93 7.17
CA ASP A 623 47.20 41.05 8.62
C ASP A 623 46.44 40.00 9.47
N ARG A 624 47.14 38.96 9.96
CA ARG A 624 46.58 37.63 10.35
C ARG A 624 45.66 37.55 11.58
N PRO A 625 44.56 36.76 11.50
CA PRO A 625 44.02 35.98 12.61
C PRO A 625 44.83 34.69 12.82
N ALA A 626 44.71 34.05 13.99
CA ALA A 626 45.37 32.77 14.25
C ALA A 626 44.71 31.60 13.50
N ASN A 627 45.50 30.57 13.16
CA ASN A 627 45.05 29.26 12.62
C ASN A 627 44.42 29.25 11.21
N SER A 628 44.70 30.25 10.37
CA SER A 628 44.34 30.22 8.94
C SER A 628 45.33 29.37 8.12
N HIS A 629 44.87 28.34 7.41
CA HIS A 629 45.69 27.51 6.51
C HIS A 629 45.06 27.40 5.11
N ARG A 630 45.92 27.22 4.10
CA ARG A 630 45.56 27.07 2.68
C ARG A 630 45.84 25.64 2.21
N TRP A 631 44.96 25.10 1.36
CA TRP A 631 45.26 24.02 0.43
C TRP A 631 45.19 24.56 -1.01
N ALA A 632 45.76 23.84 -1.98
CA ALA A 632 45.49 24.04 -3.40
C ALA A 632 45.48 22.68 -4.11
N ASP A 633 44.37 22.34 -4.75
CA ASP A 633 44.26 21.19 -5.65
C ASP A 633 43.73 21.66 -7.01
N ASN A 634 44.18 21.02 -8.08
CA ASN A 634 44.12 21.52 -9.45
C ASN A 634 42.76 21.22 -10.11
N SER A 635 41.70 21.71 -9.47
CA SER A 635 40.32 21.27 -9.63
C SER A 635 39.53 22.24 -10.52
N MET A 636 39.27 21.81 -11.76
CA MET A 636 38.37 22.54 -12.68
C MET A 636 37.04 22.86 -12.01
N TYR A 637 36.51 24.06 -12.29
CA TYR A 637 35.23 24.53 -11.75
C TYR A 637 34.13 23.46 -11.85
N GLY A 638 33.55 23.10 -10.71
CA GLY A 638 32.67 21.96 -10.57
C GLY A 638 32.39 21.63 -9.10
N VAL A 639 32.06 20.36 -8.82
CA VAL A 639 31.63 19.90 -7.49
C VAL A 639 32.74 19.98 -6.42
N LEU A 640 32.33 20.22 -5.17
CA LEU A 640 33.21 20.10 -4.01
C LEU A 640 33.58 18.63 -3.78
N PRO A 641 34.84 18.31 -3.39
CA PRO A 641 35.23 16.93 -3.10
C PRO A 641 34.55 16.43 -1.83
N MET A 642 33.96 15.22 -1.86
CA MET A 642 33.21 14.64 -0.74
C MET A 642 34.02 14.53 0.56
N LYS A 643 35.34 14.38 0.44
CA LYS A 643 36.32 14.40 1.53
C LYS A 643 37.48 15.28 1.11
N TYR A 644 37.97 16.15 2.00
CA TYR A 644 39.09 17.03 1.66
C TYR A 644 40.40 16.22 1.51
N PRO A 645 41.23 16.47 0.49
CA PRO A 645 42.53 15.81 0.35
C PRO A 645 43.47 16.09 1.53
N SER A 646 44.23 15.07 1.95
CA SER A 646 45.21 15.14 3.04
C SER A 646 46.62 14.78 2.57
N GLY A 647 47.60 15.65 2.79
CA GLY A 647 48.97 15.48 2.29
C GLY A 647 49.86 16.71 2.55
N SER A 648 51.17 16.56 2.42
CA SER A 648 52.14 17.47 3.03
C SER A 648 53.25 17.92 2.06
N GLY A 649 52.88 18.57 0.95
CA GLY A 649 53.80 18.77 -0.19
C GLY A 649 53.69 20.06 -1.02
N VAL A 650 52.99 21.11 -0.57
CA VAL A 650 52.84 22.36 -1.34
C VAL A 650 53.27 23.58 -0.51
N GLY A 651 54.06 24.48 -1.11
CA GLY A 651 54.67 25.62 -0.43
C GLY A 651 53.68 26.67 0.09
N PHE A 652 54.01 27.26 1.25
CA PHE A 652 53.18 28.26 1.91
C PHE A 652 53.04 29.53 1.07
N ASN A 653 51.80 29.94 0.80
CA ASN A 653 51.49 31.35 0.54
C ASN A 653 50.19 31.67 1.30
N THR A 654 50.26 32.61 2.25
CA THR A 654 49.29 32.70 3.36
C THR A 654 48.10 33.59 3.00
N ASN A 655 47.44 33.25 1.90
CA ASN A 655 46.44 34.12 1.27
C ASN A 655 45.18 34.25 2.11
N GLN A 656 44.76 35.50 2.31
CA GLN A 656 43.64 35.89 3.15
C GLN A 656 42.45 36.32 2.30
N TYR A 657 41.26 36.00 2.79
CA TYR A 657 39.98 36.22 2.14
C TYR A 657 38.97 36.60 3.23
N THR A 658 38.05 37.54 2.94
CA THR A 658 36.97 37.81 3.90
C THR A 658 35.84 36.83 3.65
N MET A 659 35.67 35.87 4.57
CA MET A 659 34.49 35.01 4.64
C MET A 659 33.69 35.32 5.91
N LYS A 660 32.38 35.09 5.83
CA LYS A 660 31.48 35.15 6.99
C LYS A 660 30.57 33.93 7.03
N ALA A 661 30.28 33.48 8.24
CA ALA A 661 29.19 32.56 8.55
C ALA A 661 28.19 33.27 9.46
N THR A 662 26.90 33.25 9.12
CA THR A 662 25.82 33.73 10.00
C THR A 662 25.18 32.55 10.70
N VAL A 663 25.30 32.49 12.03
CA VAL A 663 24.71 31.43 12.85
C VAL A 663 23.67 32.02 13.80
N VAL A 664 22.49 31.40 13.84
CA VAL A 664 21.36 31.76 14.70
C VAL A 664 21.22 30.71 15.80
N LEU A 665 21.01 31.14 17.04
CA LEU A 665 20.78 30.25 18.19
C LEU A 665 19.54 29.36 17.98
N SER A 666 19.67 28.06 18.27
CA SER A 666 18.52 27.16 18.29
C SER A 666 17.77 27.29 19.62
N MET A 667 16.62 27.95 19.61
CA MET A 667 15.76 28.07 20.80
C MET A 667 14.89 26.82 20.98
N THR A 668 15.46 25.76 21.56
CA THR A 668 14.66 24.72 22.22
C THR A 668 14.06 25.28 23.51
N PRO A 669 12.75 25.09 23.78
CA PRO A 669 12.15 25.50 25.04
C PRO A 669 12.69 24.62 26.18
N THR A 670 13.42 25.22 27.11
CA THR A 670 14.00 24.52 28.27
C THR A 670 12.90 24.11 29.26
N PRO A 671 12.79 22.84 29.67
CA PRO A 671 11.95 22.44 30.79
C PRO A 671 12.35 23.20 32.06
N SER A 672 11.38 23.71 32.81
CA SER A 672 11.66 24.51 34.02
C SER A 672 12.38 23.66 35.08
N ALA A 673 13.35 24.27 35.76
CA ALA A 673 14.31 23.54 36.59
C ALA A 673 13.69 22.92 37.86
N THR A 674 14.09 21.67 38.14
CA THR A 674 13.92 21.03 39.45
C THR A 674 15.23 21.14 40.24
N VAL A 675 15.14 21.36 41.56
CA VAL A 675 16.26 21.81 42.41
C VAL A 675 17.27 20.70 42.75
N ILE A 676 18.56 21.06 42.79
CA ILE A 676 19.69 20.19 43.13
C ILE A 676 20.24 20.52 44.54
N PRO A 677 20.51 19.53 45.41
CA PRO A 677 21.42 19.65 46.56
C PRO A 677 22.88 19.20 46.23
N PRO A 678 23.91 19.69 46.95
CA PRO A 678 25.31 19.72 46.47
C PRO A 678 26.17 18.46 46.69
N PRO A 679 27.38 18.36 46.07
CA PRO A 679 28.12 17.10 45.85
C PRO A 679 29.48 16.94 46.58
N SER A 680 30.06 15.72 46.58
CA SER A 680 31.51 15.38 46.61
C SER A 680 31.76 13.86 46.84
N PRO A 681 32.95 13.29 46.57
CA PRO A 681 34.00 13.64 45.58
C PRO A 681 34.57 12.44 44.77
N THR A 682 35.35 12.71 43.73
CA THR A 682 36.12 11.72 42.93
C THR A 682 37.46 11.35 43.59
N PRO A 683 37.94 10.10 43.46
CA PRO A 683 39.22 9.83 42.74
C PRO A 683 39.22 8.49 41.95
N THR A 684 40.16 8.10 41.07
CA THR A 684 41.19 8.78 40.23
C THR A 684 41.68 7.75 39.18
N GLN A 685 42.32 8.18 38.08
CA GLN A 685 42.89 7.30 37.04
C GLN A 685 44.09 6.44 37.52
N THR A 686 44.36 5.34 36.82
CA THR A 686 45.73 4.80 36.68
C THR A 686 45.95 4.15 35.31
N SER A 687 47.15 4.32 34.77
CA SER A 687 47.63 3.74 33.51
C SER A 687 48.96 3.02 33.72
N THR A 688 49.23 1.93 33.00
CA THR A 688 50.60 1.35 32.90
C THR A 688 50.90 0.84 31.49
N ASN A 689 52.16 1.01 31.08
CA ASN A 689 52.76 0.55 29.82
C ASN A 689 53.75 -0.61 30.07
N THR A 690 53.91 -1.48 29.09
CA THR A 690 55.13 -2.23 28.61
C THR A 690 54.62 -3.35 27.70
N GLY A 691 55.14 -3.71 26.52
CA GLY A 691 56.49 -3.69 25.93
C GLY A 691 56.82 -5.14 25.47
N GLY A 692 57.57 -5.47 24.42
CA GLY A 692 58.19 -4.70 23.32
C GLY A 692 59.11 -5.60 22.44
N GLY A 693 59.31 -5.26 21.16
CA GLY A 693 60.23 -5.94 20.21
C GLY A 693 59.69 -7.24 19.54
N GLY A 694 60.22 -7.70 18.41
CA GLY A 694 61.21 -7.08 17.49
C GLY A 694 61.81 -8.05 16.44
N GLY A 695 61.95 -7.61 15.19
CA GLY A 695 62.57 -8.36 14.07
C GLY A 695 61.68 -9.43 13.40
N GLY A 696 61.89 -9.84 12.15
CA GLY A 696 62.84 -9.38 11.12
C GLY A 696 63.57 -10.53 10.41
N GLY A 697 63.31 -10.76 9.12
CA GLY A 697 64.01 -11.79 8.31
C GLY A 697 63.37 -12.00 6.92
N SER A 698 64.17 -12.25 5.89
CA SER A 698 63.72 -12.26 4.48
C SER A 698 64.48 -13.24 3.57
N GLY A 699 63.80 -13.75 2.52
CA GLY A 699 64.38 -14.54 1.42
C GLY A 699 64.24 -16.07 1.57
N GLY A 700 64.27 -16.89 0.50
CA GLY A 700 64.25 -16.53 -0.93
C GLY A 700 64.73 -17.67 -1.88
N GLY A 701 63.92 -18.03 -2.89
CA GLY A 701 64.26 -19.01 -3.96
C GLY A 701 64.11 -20.51 -3.57
N GLY A 702 63.99 -21.46 -4.51
CA GLY A 702 63.75 -21.34 -5.97
C GLY A 702 63.95 -22.67 -6.75
N GLY A 703 63.08 -22.96 -7.74
CA GLY A 703 63.18 -24.11 -8.69
C GLY A 703 62.60 -25.46 -8.21
N GLY A 704 62.24 -26.43 -9.07
CA GLY A 704 62.08 -26.40 -10.55
C GLY A 704 61.97 -27.81 -11.22
N SER A 705 61.38 -27.88 -12.43
CA SER A 705 61.46 -28.97 -13.44
C SER A 705 60.53 -30.24 -13.41
N THR A 706 59.48 -30.13 -14.24
CA THR A 706 58.77 -31.10 -15.13
C THR A 706 59.29 -32.53 -15.44
N ILE A 707 58.39 -33.52 -15.70
CA ILE A 707 58.10 -34.20 -17.02
C ILE A 707 57.07 -35.38 -16.93
N ARG A 708 56.44 -35.75 -18.06
CA ARG A 708 55.30 -36.69 -18.29
C ARG A 708 55.66 -38.20 -18.35
N ARG A 709 54.67 -39.10 -18.12
CA ARG A 709 54.06 -40.05 -19.13
C ARG A 709 52.93 -40.95 -18.55
N SER A 710 52.09 -41.52 -19.42
CA SER A 710 50.90 -42.39 -19.15
C SER A 710 51.16 -43.86 -19.61
N PRO A 711 50.30 -44.90 -19.34
CA PRO A 711 48.98 -45.06 -20.03
C PRO A 711 47.83 -45.87 -19.32
N SER A 712 46.62 -45.77 -19.89
CA SER A 712 45.48 -46.71 -20.14
C SER A 712 45.42 -48.15 -19.52
N PRO A 713 44.23 -48.82 -19.33
CA PRO A 713 43.10 -48.87 -20.31
C PRO A 713 41.61 -49.09 -19.86
N ARG A 714 40.69 -48.88 -20.84
CA ARG A 714 39.39 -49.53 -21.26
C ARG A 714 38.68 -50.63 -20.40
N PRO A 715 37.37 -50.98 -20.62
CA PRO A 715 36.59 -50.90 -21.90
C PRO A 715 35.11 -50.39 -21.87
N SER A 716 34.52 -50.30 -23.08
CA SER A 716 33.13 -49.98 -23.47
C SER A 716 32.25 -51.26 -23.59
N PRO A 717 30.95 -51.27 -24.02
CA PRO A 717 30.46 -50.90 -25.39
C PRO A 717 28.98 -50.35 -25.39
N THR A 718 28.11 -50.21 -26.41
CA THR A 718 28.14 -50.04 -27.91
C THR A 718 26.78 -49.48 -28.44
N SER A 719 26.81 -48.44 -29.29
CA SER A 719 26.01 -48.20 -30.54
C SER A 719 24.45 -48.36 -30.57
N THR A 720 23.68 -47.97 -31.60
CA THR A 720 23.96 -47.74 -33.05
C THR A 720 22.93 -46.81 -33.72
N THR A 721 23.28 -46.21 -34.86
CA THR A 721 22.40 -45.43 -35.77
C THR A 721 22.38 -46.03 -37.19
N GLN A 722 21.33 -45.78 -37.98
CA GLN A 722 21.27 -46.02 -39.43
C GLN A 722 20.48 -44.93 -40.18
N SER A 723 20.55 -44.94 -41.52
CA SER A 723 20.06 -43.91 -42.45
C SER A 723 19.05 -44.48 -43.48
N PRO A 724 18.31 -43.65 -44.24
CA PRO A 724 17.01 -44.04 -44.79
C PRO A 724 17.04 -44.61 -46.23
N THR A 725 15.92 -45.20 -46.62
CA THR A 725 15.51 -45.46 -48.01
C THR A 725 14.20 -44.73 -48.32
N SER A 726 13.95 -44.47 -49.61
CA SER A 726 12.81 -43.70 -50.11
C SER A 726 11.67 -44.57 -50.63
N ASP A 727 10.42 -44.16 -50.39
CA ASP A 727 9.30 -44.55 -51.25
C ASP A 727 8.22 -43.45 -51.28
N SER A 728 7.50 -43.33 -52.40
CA SER A 728 6.63 -42.16 -52.67
C SER A 728 5.14 -42.47 -52.57
N LEU A 729 4.40 -41.70 -51.74
CA LEU A 729 2.93 -41.71 -51.68
C LEU A 729 2.35 -40.31 -51.90
N ASN A 730 1.17 -40.27 -52.52
CA ASN A 730 0.58 -39.06 -53.11
C ASN A 730 -0.23 -38.26 -52.07
N PRO A 731 0.15 -37.01 -51.72
CA PRO A 731 -0.39 -36.31 -50.54
C PRO A 731 -1.84 -35.84 -50.64
N LEU A 732 -2.45 -35.84 -51.84
CA LEU A 732 -3.81 -35.30 -52.04
C LEU A 732 -4.92 -36.22 -51.52
N SER A 733 -4.75 -37.54 -51.56
CA SER A 733 -5.80 -38.49 -51.14
C SER A 733 -5.91 -38.64 -49.62
N ASP A 734 -4.79 -38.62 -48.90
CA ASP A 734 -4.79 -38.67 -47.43
C ASP A 734 -5.45 -37.41 -46.83
N LEU A 735 -5.14 -36.23 -47.37
CA LEU A 735 -5.78 -34.97 -46.98
C LEU A 735 -7.31 -35.01 -47.17
N GLN A 736 -7.78 -35.53 -48.30
CA GLN A 736 -9.22 -35.61 -48.60
C GLN A 736 -9.95 -36.61 -47.70
N SER A 737 -9.30 -37.74 -47.35
CA SER A 737 -9.79 -38.72 -46.39
C SER A 737 -9.91 -38.16 -44.97
N ARG A 738 -8.86 -37.45 -44.51
CA ARG A 738 -8.84 -36.78 -43.19
C ARG A 738 -9.92 -35.72 -43.07
N ILE A 739 -10.14 -34.93 -44.13
CA ILE A 739 -11.20 -33.90 -44.15
C ILE A 739 -12.60 -34.52 -44.04
N GLN A 740 -12.91 -35.61 -44.76
CA GLN A 740 -14.20 -36.29 -44.61
C GLN A 740 -14.38 -36.94 -43.23
N THR A 741 -13.30 -37.46 -42.65
CA THR A 741 -13.31 -38.02 -41.28
C THR A 741 -13.64 -36.93 -40.25
N LEU A 742 -12.98 -35.76 -40.34
CA LEU A 742 -13.27 -34.58 -39.50
C LEU A 742 -14.71 -34.09 -39.67
N PHE A 743 -15.22 -34.00 -40.91
CA PHE A 743 -16.60 -33.59 -41.18
C PHE A 743 -17.62 -34.55 -40.52
N SER A 744 -17.38 -35.86 -40.62
CA SER A 744 -18.25 -36.89 -40.04
C SER A 744 -18.27 -36.83 -38.51
N ILE A 745 -17.11 -36.61 -37.88
CA ILE A 745 -16.99 -36.43 -36.42
C ILE A 745 -17.77 -35.19 -35.99
N LEU A 746 -17.53 -34.03 -36.62
CA LEU A 746 -18.22 -32.77 -36.31
C LEU A 746 -19.75 -32.91 -36.44
N GLN A 747 -20.23 -33.50 -37.54
CA GLN A 747 -21.66 -33.73 -37.77
C GLN A 747 -22.29 -34.63 -36.68
N SER A 748 -21.55 -35.60 -36.16
CA SER A 748 -22.00 -36.45 -35.04
C SER A 748 -22.05 -35.71 -33.68
N LEU A 749 -21.15 -34.75 -33.43
CA LEU A 749 -21.21 -33.90 -32.24
C LEU A 749 -22.39 -32.93 -32.29
N PHE A 750 -22.59 -32.24 -33.42
CA PHE A 750 -23.72 -31.31 -33.58
C PHE A 750 -25.07 -32.00 -33.36
N LEU A 751 -25.24 -33.23 -33.83
CA LEU A 751 -26.49 -33.98 -33.65
C LEU A 751 -26.75 -34.32 -32.16
N LYS A 752 -25.69 -34.67 -31.40
CA LYS A 752 -25.79 -34.93 -29.95
C LYS A 752 -26.15 -33.66 -29.17
N VAL A 753 -25.50 -32.53 -29.46
CA VAL A 753 -25.78 -31.25 -28.80
C VAL A 753 -27.23 -30.78 -29.09
N ALA A 754 -27.72 -30.97 -30.32
CA ALA A 754 -29.10 -30.67 -30.68
C ALA A 754 -30.11 -31.54 -29.90
N GLN A 755 -29.84 -32.84 -29.77
CA GLN A 755 -30.68 -33.74 -28.95
C GLN A 755 -30.67 -33.35 -27.46
N GLN A 756 -29.53 -32.90 -26.93
CA GLN A 756 -29.41 -32.51 -25.52
C GLN A 756 -30.23 -31.24 -25.19
N LYS A 757 -30.26 -30.24 -26.09
CA LYS A 757 -31.15 -29.07 -25.93
C LYS A 757 -32.63 -29.40 -26.08
N ALA A 758 -33.01 -30.43 -26.86
CA ALA A 758 -34.41 -30.81 -27.06
C ALA A 758 -35.08 -31.39 -25.81
N LEU A 759 -34.32 -31.90 -24.83
CA LEU A 759 -34.89 -32.37 -23.55
C LEU A 759 -35.19 -31.25 -22.55
N GLN A 760 -34.65 -30.04 -22.74
CA GLN A 760 -34.77 -28.93 -21.78
C GLN A 760 -35.95 -27.97 -22.04
N THR A 761 -36.74 -28.20 -23.10
CA THR A 761 -37.72 -27.22 -23.60
C THR A 761 -39.17 -27.75 -23.69
N ALA A 762 -39.48 -28.87 -23.04
CA ALA A 762 -40.85 -29.39 -22.95
C ALA A 762 -41.70 -28.57 -21.93
N PRO A 763 -42.80 -27.90 -22.35
CA PRO A 763 -43.61 -27.11 -21.44
C PRO A 763 -44.56 -27.98 -20.62
N ILE A 764 -44.61 -27.77 -19.30
CA ILE A 764 -45.56 -28.42 -18.40
C ILE A 764 -46.89 -27.66 -18.43
N LEU A 765 -47.99 -28.35 -18.76
CA LEU A 765 -49.34 -27.78 -18.67
C LEU A 765 -49.75 -27.60 -17.21
N THR A 766 -50.32 -26.43 -16.90
CA THR A 766 -50.97 -26.18 -15.60
C THR A 766 -52.42 -26.68 -15.60
N THR A 767 -52.83 -27.32 -14.51
CA THR A 767 -54.24 -27.50 -14.15
C THR A 767 -54.40 -27.25 -12.63
N PRO A 768 -55.50 -26.63 -12.17
CA PRO A 768 -55.67 -26.24 -10.78
C PRO A 768 -56.34 -27.34 -9.94
N SER A 769 -56.07 -27.36 -8.63
CA SER A 769 -56.85 -28.08 -7.63
C SER A 769 -57.13 -27.17 -6.43
N THR A 770 -58.21 -27.47 -5.68
CA THR A 770 -58.87 -26.52 -4.78
C THR A 770 -59.10 -27.07 -3.38
N SER A 771 -58.96 -26.21 -2.37
CA SER A 771 -59.44 -26.41 -0.98
C SER A 771 -58.71 -27.54 -0.19
N SER A 772 -58.78 -27.65 1.14
CA SER A 772 -59.48 -26.91 2.20
C SER A 772 -58.74 -27.10 3.54
N GLY A 773 -58.86 -26.17 4.50
CA GLY A 773 -58.40 -26.38 5.89
C GLY A 773 -58.35 -25.09 6.70
N GLN A 774 -59.19 -24.96 7.73
CA GLN A 774 -59.39 -23.71 8.47
C GLN A 774 -58.21 -23.36 9.40
N ALA A 775 -57.98 -22.05 9.58
CA ALA A 775 -57.06 -21.52 10.59
C ALA A 775 -57.66 -21.57 12.01
N ILE A 776 -56.78 -21.57 13.01
CA ILE A 776 -57.10 -21.15 14.38
C ILE A 776 -55.97 -20.22 14.85
N ASP A 777 -56.24 -18.92 14.87
CA ASP A 777 -55.44 -17.92 15.59
C ASP A 777 -56.20 -17.56 16.87
N PRO A 778 -55.47 -17.27 17.96
CA PRO A 778 -55.81 -16.03 18.67
C PRO A 778 -54.57 -15.27 19.14
N CYS A 779 -54.22 -14.19 18.44
CA CYS A 779 -53.40 -13.10 18.98
C CYS A 779 -54.20 -12.30 20.05
N PRO A 780 -53.82 -12.31 21.34
CA PRO A 780 -54.41 -11.39 22.33
C PRO A 780 -53.69 -10.03 22.27
N ASN A 781 -54.44 -8.93 22.43
CA ASN A 781 -53.96 -7.52 22.41
C ASN A 781 -53.71 -6.90 21.02
N GLY A 782 -54.48 -7.28 20.00
CA GLY A 782 -54.36 -6.69 18.67
C GLY A 782 -54.78 -5.21 18.56
N ILE A 783 -53.97 -4.42 17.85
CA ILE A 783 -54.45 -3.35 16.97
C ILE A 783 -53.85 -3.61 15.59
N CYS A 784 -54.61 -4.28 14.71
CA CYS A 784 -54.24 -4.55 13.32
C CYS A 784 -55.37 -4.13 12.39
N SER A 785 -55.17 -3.07 11.60
CA SER A 785 -55.96 -2.66 10.42
C SER A 785 -55.38 -1.35 9.86
N VAL A 786 -55.31 -1.09 8.55
CA VAL A 786 -55.69 -1.90 7.37
C VAL A 786 -54.77 -1.61 6.17
N SER A 787 -54.60 -2.63 5.32
CA SER A 787 -54.32 -2.62 3.86
C SER A 787 -53.56 -1.44 3.20
N GLY A 788 -52.38 -1.77 2.66
CA GLY A 788 -52.27 -2.05 1.21
C GLY A 788 -51.84 -0.90 0.26
N GLY A 789 -50.89 -1.21 -0.62
CA GLY A 789 -50.54 -0.41 -1.79
C GLY A 789 -49.16 0.26 -1.75
N ASP A 790 -48.51 0.25 -2.90
CA ASP A 790 -47.58 1.26 -3.42
C ASP A 790 -46.43 1.75 -2.51
N ILE A 791 -45.33 0.97 -2.50
CA ILE A 791 -43.98 1.46 -2.13
C ILE A 791 -43.42 2.40 -3.21
N PHE A 792 -43.95 3.63 -3.26
CA PHE A 792 -43.24 4.77 -3.82
C PHE A 792 -42.12 5.21 -2.86
N ALA A 793 -40.98 5.62 -3.41
CA ALA A 793 -39.85 6.10 -2.61
C ALA A 793 -40.21 7.39 -1.85
N PRO A 794 -39.88 7.51 -0.54
CA PRO A 794 -40.05 8.76 0.19
C PRO A 794 -39.05 9.80 -0.32
N SER A 795 -39.55 10.78 -1.07
CA SER A 795 -38.77 11.95 -1.49
C SER A 795 -38.25 12.73 -0.29
N LEU A 796 -36.95 13.07 -0.30
CA LEU A 796 -36.33 13.93 0.70
C LEU A 796 -37.09 15.27 0.84
N PRO A 797 -37.45 15.72 2.06
CA PRO A 797 -38.02 17.05 2.27
C PRO A 797 -36.98 18.15 1.96
N THR A 798 -37.14 18.80 0.81
CA THR A 798 -36.20 19.81 0.28
C THR A 798 -36.35 21.20 0.90
N THR A 799 -36.40 21.28 2.23
CA THR A 799 -36.36 22.57 2.97
C THR A 799 -35.38 22.48 4.14
N HIS A 800 -34.20 23.08 3.96
CA HIS A 800 -33.20 23.26 5.00
C HIS A 800 -33.67 24.36 5.98
N PRO A 801 -33.87 24.08 7.29
CA PRO A 801 -34.12 25.13 8.27
C PRO A 801 -32.89 26.04 8.39
N PRO A 802 -33.02 27.36 8.59
CA PRO A 802 -31.86 28.24 8.67
C PRO A 802 -31.01 27.95 9.92
N ALA A 803 -29.70 27.88 9.74
CA ALA A 803 -28.76 27.86 10.85
C ALA A 803 -28.89 29.15 11.68
N GLY A 804 -28.96 29.03 13.01
CA GLY A 804 -29.05 30.17 13.94
C GLY A 804 -30.35 30.27 14.76
N GLY A 805 -31.24 29.27 14.72
CA GLY A 805 -32.38 29.21 15.66
C GLY A 805 -31.91 29.12 17.12
N PRO A 806 -32.44 29.95 18.05
CA PRO A 806 -31.98 30.00 19.44
C PRO A 806 -32.32 28.71 20.23
N LEU A 807 -31.49 28.40 21.23
CA LEU A 807 -31.66 27.23 22.11
C LEU A 807 -33.06 27.20 22.76
N PRO A 808 -33.80 26.07 22.71
CA PRO A 808 -35.15 25.98 23.27
C PRO A 808 -35.14 26.21 24.78
N THR A 809 -36.10 26.98 25.29
CA THR A 809 -36.14 27.50 26.66
C THR A 809 -36.13 26.43 27.75
N THR A 810 -36.65 25.24 27.47
CA THR A 810 -36.50 24.03 28.31
C THR A 810 -36.44 22.77 27.47
N PHE A 811 -35.73 21.74 27.95
CA PHE A 811 -35.92 20.36 27.46
C PHE A 811 -37.04 19.69 28.26
N SER A 812 -38.05 19.12 27.59
CA SER A 812 -39.28 18.64 28.24
C SER A 812 -39.29 17.14 28.57
N ARG A 813 -38.46 16.32 27.91
CA ARG A 813 -38.44 14.85 28.05
C ARG A 813 -37.04 14.27 28.28
N ASN A 814 -36.97 12.99 28.62
CA ASN A 814 -35.74 12.22 28.55
C ASN A 814 -35.38 11.94 27.07
N LEU A 815 -34.09 11.91 26.75
CA LEU A 815 -33.57 11.49 25.44
C LEU A 815 -32.57 10.33 25.60
N THR A 816 -32.57 9.42 24.64
CA THR A 816 -31.73 8.21 24.59
C THR A 816 -31.59 7.75 23.14
N ILE A 817 -30.78 6.72 22.86
CA ILE A 817 -30.62 6.17 21.50
C ILE A 817 -31.98 5.89 20.84
N GLY A 818 -32.10 6.26 19.55
CA GLY A 818 -33.33 6.15 18.77
C GLY A 818 -34.34 7.28 19.00
N SER A 819 -34.11 8.17 19.98
CA SER A 819 -34.92 9.39 20.12
C SER A 819 -34.75 10.28 18.89
N GLN A 820 -35.87 10.78 18.36
CA GLN A 820 -35.88 11.72 17.23
C GLN A 820 -36.62 13.01 17.61
N GLY A 821 -36.21 14.15 17.04
CA GLY A 821 -36.81 15.46 17.26
C GLY A 821 -35.82 16.63 17.29
N GLU A 822 -36.33 17.86 17.19
CA GLU A 822 -35.51 19.09 17.27
C GLU A 822 -34.81 19.24 18.62
N ASP A 823 -35.40 18.72 19.71
CA ASP A 823 -34.77 18.69 21.03
C ASP A 823 -33.51 17.81 21.06
N VAL A 824 -33.42 16.79 20.22
CA VAL A 824 -32.18 16.02 20.02
C VAL A 824 -31.15 16.85 19.26
N ARG A 825 -31.55 17.53 18.19
CA ARG A 825 -30.66 18.39 17.38
C ARG A 825 -30.05 19.50 18.23
N GLN A 826 -30.87 20.12 19.08
CA GLN A 826 -30.49 21.16 20.02
C GLN A 826 -29.57 20.65 21.15
N LEU A 827 -29.73 19.39 21.57
CA LEU A 827 -28.78 18.74 22.46
C LEU A 827 -27.42 18.52 21.80
N GLN A 828 -27.38 18.06 20.55
CA GLN A 828 -26.12 17.93 19.79
C GLN A 828 -25.42 19.29 19.66
N LEU A 829 -26.17 20.35 19.34
CA LEU A 829 -25.64 21.70 19.20
C LEU A 829 -25.07 22.23 20.51
N TYR A 830 -25.76 22.01 21.64
CA TYR A 830 -25.25 22.35 22.97
C TYR A 830 -23.97 21.59 23.33
N LEU A 831 -23.90 20.29 23.03
CA LEU A 831 -22.71 19.46 23.27
C LEU A 831 -21.52 19.94 22.43
N ASN A 832 -21.74 20.15 21.13
CA ASN A 832 -20.75 20.73 20.21
C ASN A 832 -20.24 22.10 20.70
N GLN A 833 -21.14 23.00 21.10
CA GLN A 833 -20.80 24.33 21.61
C GLN A 833 -19.97 24.30 22.91
N LYS A 834 -20.22 23.34 23.80
CA LYS A 834 -19.45 23.15 25.05
C LYS A 834 -18.17 22.31 24.83
N GLY A 835 -17.79 22.02 23.58
CA GLY A 835 -16.56 21.30 23.21
C GLY A 835 -16.67 19.76 23.19
N PHE A 836 -17.83 19.21 23.56
CA PHE A 836 -18.09 17.77 23.58
C PHE A 836 -18.63 17.32 22.22
N LEU A 837 -17.77 17.36 21.19
CA LEU A 837 -18.17 17.10 19.81
C LEU A 837 -18.91 15.76 19.66
N VAL A 838 -20.06 15.81 18.98
CA VAL A 838 -20.84 14.63 18.58
C VAL A 838 -20.22 13.99 17.34
N ALA A 839 -19.73 14.79 16.40
CA ALA A 839 -18.82 14.34 15.33
C ALA A 839 -17.84 15.45 14.96
N THR A 840 -16.70 15.09 14.37
CA THR A 840 -15.74 16.05 13.78
C THR A 840 -16.17 16.51 12.40
N SER A 841 -16.87 15.66 11.64
CA SER A 841 -17.45 15.95 10.33
C SER A 841 -18.72 15.13 10.08
N GLY A 842 -19.50 15.53 9.07
CA GLY A 842 -20.76 14.86 8.71
C GLY A 842 -21.87 15.03 9.74
N ALA A 843 -22.86 14.13 9.72
CA ALA A 843 -24.04 14.23 10.57
C ALA A 843 -23.70 14.23 12.07
N GLY A 844 -24.18 15.26 12.77
CA GLY A 844 -23.87 15.54 14.17
C GLY A 844 -22.67 16.47 14.40
N SER A 845 -21.89 16.82 13.38
CA SER A 845 -20.78 17.79 13.56
C SER A 845 -21.31 19.20 13.83
N PRO A 846 -20.46 20.12 14.31
CA PRO A 846 -20.80 21.54 14.38
C PRO A 846 -21.39 22.05 13.06
N GLY A 847 -22.61 22.58 13.09
CA GLY A 847 -23.33 23.08 11.92
C GLY A 847 -24.03 22.01 11.06
N ASN A 848 -23.84 20.73 11.36
CA ASN A 848 -24.48 19.58 10.71
C ASN A 848 -25.28 18.72 11.71
N GLU A 849 -25.73 19.31 12.83
CA GLU A 849 -26.51 18.60 13.84
C GLU A 849 -27.82 18.03 13.27
N ILE A 850 -28.15 16.79 13.62
CA ILE A 850 -29.34 16.09 13.13
C ILE A 850 -30.34 15.76 14.24
N ALA A 851 -31.61 15.63 13.86
CA ALA A 851 -32.73 15.35 14.77
C ALA A 851 -32.85 13.86 15.19
N LEU A 852 -31.73 13.14 15.33
CA LEU A 852 -31.67 11.71 15.68
C LEU A 852 -30.56 11.44 16.70
N PHE A 853 -30.89 10.75 17.79
CA PHE A 853 -29.99 10.45 18.89
C PHE A 853 -29.29 9.12 18.61
N GLY A 854 -28.09 9.20 18.02
CA GLY A 854 -27.25 8.04 17.75
C GLY A 854 -26.27 7.75 18.89
N GLN A 855 -25.48 6.67 18.75
CA GLN A 855 -24.37 6.35 19.66
C GLN A 855 -23.37 7.51 19.79
N ARG A 856 -23.09 8.24 18.69
CA ARG A 856 -22.27 9.47 18.71
C ARG A 856 -22.82 10.53 19.67
N THR A 857 -24.14 10.71 19.74
CA THR A 857 -24.80 11.62 20.69
C THR A 857 -24.70 11.09 22.13
N GLN A 858 -24.85 9.78 22.33
CA GLN A 858 -24.66 9.13 23.63
C GLN A 858 -23.23 9.33 24.15
N GLN A 859 -22.21 9.05 23.33
CA GLN A 859 -20.79 9.17 23.68
C GLN A 859 -20.40 10.62 24.01
N ALA A 860 -20.84 11.59 23.21
CA ALA A 860 -20.65 13.01 23.51
C ALA A 860 -21.32 13.41 24.83
N LEU A 861 -22.54 12.94 25.08
CA LEU A 861 -23.26 13.22 26.32
C LEU A 861 -22.60 12.53 27.54
N ALA A 862 -22.06 11.33 27.38
CA ALA A 862 -21.33 10.62 28.42
C ALA A 862 -20.06 11.39 28.83
N ARG A 863 -19.28 11.86 27.85
CA ARG A 863 -18.10 12.72 28.08
C ARG A 863 -18.49 14.02 28.79
N PHE A 864 -19.58 14.67 28.36
CA PHE A 864 -20.12 15.86 29.03
C PHE A 864 -20.55 15.56 30.47
N GLN A 865 -21.26 14.45 30.71
CA GLN A 865 -21.71 14.05 32.04
C GLN A 865 -20.53 13.78 32.98
N GLN A 866 -19.51 13.05 32.51
CA GLN A 866 -18.29 12.74 33.25
C GLN A 866 -17.54 14.02 33.63
N ALA A 867 -17.28 14.91 32.67
CA ALA A 867 -16.58 16.17 32.90
C ALA A 867 -17.31 17.12 33.88
N ASN A 868 -18.64 16.98 34.00
CA ASN A 868 -19.48 17.81 34.88
C ASN A 868 -19.99 17.06 36.12
N ASN A 869 -19.39 15.90 36.47
CA ASN A 869 -19.71 15.08 37.65
C ASN A 869 -21.18 14.59 37.72
N ILE A 870 -21.87 14.49 36.59
CA ILE A 870 -23.25 14.02 36.49
C ILE A 870 -23.25 12.49 36.43
N ASN A 871 -23.51 11.85 37.58
CA ASN A 871 -23.37 10.40 37.72
C ASN A 871 -24.73 9.65 37.61
N PRO A 872 -24.76 8.45 37.00
CA PRO A 872 -23.68 7.82 36.23
C PRO A 872 -23.60 8.40 34.80
N PRO A 873 -22.40 8.57 34.21
CA PRO A 873 -22.21 9.22 32.91
C PRO A 873 -22.49 8.26 31.73
N GLN A 874 -23.73 7.77 31.63
CA GLN A 874 -24.15 6.73 30.69
C GLN A 874 -24.57 7.26 29.30
N GLY A 875 -24.43 8.56 29.06
CA GLY A 875 -24.91 9.22 27.83
C GLY A 875 -26.44 9.22 27.69
N TYR A 876 -27.16 8.94 28.77
CA TYR A 876 -28.62 9.04 28.85
C TYR A 876 -29.03 10.44 29.31
N PHE A 877 -29.88 11.13 28.56
CA PHE A 877 -30.33 12.49 28.86
C PHE A 877 -31.48 12.49 29.89
N GLY A 878 -31.18 11.99 31.08
CA GLY A 878 -32.11 11.86 32.20
C GLY A 878 -32.38 13.18 32.95
N PRO A 879 -33.19 13.13 34.02
CA PRO A 879 -33.56 14.29 34.83
C PRO A 879 -32.35 15.09 35.34
N LEU A 880 -31.33 14.41 35.87
CA LEU A 880 -30.10 15.04 36.41
C LEU A 880 -29.37 15.88 35.35
N THR A 881 -29.31 15.40 34.10
CA THR A 881 -28.63 16.10 33.00
C THR A 881 -29.44 17.28 32.48
N ARG A 882 -30.78 17.16 32.45
CA ARG A 882 -31.66 18.31 32.18
C ARG A 882 -31.57 19.36 33.28
N GLU A 883 -31.58 18.95 34.54
CA GLU A 883 -31.49 19.82 35.71
C GLU A 883 -30.16 20.58 35.70
N TYR A 884 -29.03 19.88 35.49
CA TYR A 884 -27.71 20.49 35.31
C TYR A 884 -27.71 21.52 34.18
N ILE A 885 -28.16 21.14 32.98
CA ILE A 885 -28.16 22.03 31.81
C ILE A 885 -29.14 23.20 31.99
N SER A 886 -30.24 23.03 32.74
CA SER A 886 -31.16 24.13 33.06
C SER A 886 -30.58 25.15 34.03
N ARG A 887 -29.65 24.74 34.90
CA ARG A 887 -28.93 25.62 35.84
C ARG A 887 -27.69 26.30 35.22
N ASN A 888 -27.08 25.69 34.21
CA ASN A 888 -25.78 26.08 33.66
C ASN A 888 -25.87 26.40 32.15
N ARG A 889 -26.87 27.21 31.76
CA ARG A 889 -27.06 27.66 30.37
C ARG A 889 -26.02 28.72 29.99
#